data_AF-A0A0D2GN02-F1
#
_entry.id   AF-A0A0D2GN02-F1
#
_cell.length_a   1.000
_cell.length_b   1.000
_cell.length_c   1.000
_cell.angle_alpha   90.00
_cell.angle_beta   90.00
_cell.angle_gamma   90.00
#
_symmetry.space_group_name_H-M   'P 1'
#
loop_
_entity.id
_entity.type
_entity.pdbx_description
1 polymer ?
#
loop_
_entity_poly.entity_id
_entity_poly.type
_entity_poly.pdbx_seq_one_letter_code
_entity_poly.pdbx_strand_id
1 'polypeptide(L)'
;MNASNHEAGQGQKKIPTIQEMESWNDEQLLKWIKDRQPKIFRDNDDVLTFKAAKISGSAFMEYAEDLDFFREIHLPLGVYRDLASLARKVKKQNDQSNQTAGQKRKEDETDLSDGSPISSKRRQKYKDKEEEEDEEKVIQLATEANKRRKAVKDIITQMNDSPDQHSDSIDPLPGAIDKLSDPTLNHTLDFPFIDSMPERFNERNIAKGKWLYMGRTMFKDFLDEVKEVRKSQVYRRCWLYGTQGFGKSHLLAALVCYFAAQDERVVYLPDCRGLLDDPVSYVKKAMLFAWADDFTTQKKIMALRTQDQIEKFFEYQENVIFVVDQMNAFKSDGFGDREVARQLRRWVIRFTSSHKTILSSSANSTDDLEEFKHQTYNWVVRVYGGFTKTEMKQWWRQHKGIKLRGYTRDKVEDFTGCIPLLLKQFVKNGEVDLTAPKFNQIYDDSVHFVQRIRSTVGNFDWKGYCAFVRACICNERVPPGWGAHVELIDHRYFYQRNDKIGRYTCGLVRDAVTNQLFELDTTFIDTGFLASLSDFVHNRCVVGYMMEYAILTSIRSTGLRICKGWDKPMKLRFFTQQKDIQFDIQDERVLYRPRQTNYKTIDGMILSIKTEEKAAKGKKPKLLIAPIQITVAKSHSNSYRNFLREYRHWVKGQLREFDIELEFLWITPDKCDAVQHPPYPPWPSHQERCIPFDEVSTDIYTNYQDAEKAGKENEQKETKKVEKADEEEEEVQEEKADEKTEKDQRSGRVTRSTIRGSRAGRSRAR
;
A
#
# COMPACT_ATOMS: atom_id res chain seq x y z
N MET A 1 1.52 47.48 -61.02
CA MET A 1 0.26 46.78 -60.67
C MET A 1 0.47 46.20 -59.29
N ASN A 2 -0.17 46.77 -58.26
CA ASN A 2 -0.03 46.27 -56.88
C ASN A 2 -1.32 45.53 -56.52
N ALA A 3 -1.22 44.24 -56.21
CA ALA A 3 -2.32 43.46 -55.69
C ALA A 3 -2.35 43.59 -54.16
N SER A 4 -3.50 43.96 -53.61
CA SER A 4 -3.72 44.18 -52.17
C SER A 4 -3.98 42.87 -51.44
N ASN A 5 -3.34 42.72 -50.27
CA ASN A 5 -3.69 41.68 -49.31
C ASN A 5 -5.07 41.95 -48.70
N HIS A 6 -5.93 40.94 -48.65
CA HIS A 6 -7.05 40.88 -47.71
C HIS A 6 -6.80 39.76 -46.70
N GLU A 7 -6.41 40.13 -45.48
CA GLU A 7 -6.44 39.20 -44.35
C GLU A 7 -7.89 39.00 -43.91
N ALA A 8 -8.37 37.75 -43.97
CA ALA A 8 -9.68 37.39 -43.45
C ALA A 8 -9.61 37.23 -41.92
N GLY A 9 -10.35 38.06 -41.19
CA GLY A 9 -10.40 38.00 -39.73
C GLY A 9 -10.93 36.66 -39.23
N GLN A 10 -10.26 36.09 -38.22
CA GLN A 10 -10.72 34.87 -37.54
C GLN A 10 -11.99 35.14 -36.73
N GLY A 11 -13.16 34.95 -37.37
CA GLY A 11 -14.42 34.84 -36.65
C GLY A 11 -14.37 33.70 -35.62
N GLN A 12 -14.92 33.93 -34.43
CA GLN A 12 -15.01 32.89 -33.40
C GLN A 12 -15.74 31.66 -33.96
N LYS A 13 -15.02 30.53 -34.13
CA LYS A 13 -15.63 29.27 -34.61
C LYS A 13 -16.81 28.91 -33.71
N LYS A 14 -18.02 28.94 -34.29
CA LYS A 14 -19.29 28.63 -33.65
C LYS A 14 -19.20 27.25 -32.97
N ILE A 15 -19.69 27.16 -31.75
CA ILE A 15 -19.77 25.90 -31.01
C ILE A 15 -21.03 25.16 -31.50
N PRO A 16 -20.94 23.87 -31.85
CA PRO A 16 -22.08 23.10 -32.33
C PRO A 16 -23.13 22.92 -31.23
N THR A 17 -24.39 22.71 -31.63
CA THR A 17 -25.45 22.34 -30.69
C THR A 17 -25.29 20.88 -30.24
N ILE A 18 -25.96 20.48 -29.15
CA ILE A 18 -25.98 19.08 -28.71
C ILE A 18 -26.48 18.17 -29.84
N GLN A 19 -27.63 18.50 -30.45
CA GLN A 19 -28.22 17.72 -31.55
C GLN A 19 -27.31 17.64 -32.79
N GLU A 20 -26.59 18.72 -33.11
CA GLU A 20 -25.60 18.74 -34.19
C GLU A 20 -24.45 17.79 -33.87
N MET A 21 -23.89 17.85 -32.66
CA MET A 21 -22.79 16.97 -32.24
C MET A 21 -23.22 15.50 -32.11
N GLU A 22 -24.42 15.21 -31.58
CA GLU A 22 -24.97 13.86 -31.48
C GLU A 22 -25.12 13.18 -32.85
N SER A 23 -25.33 13.96 -33.92
CA SER A 23 -25.43 13.48 -35.30
C SER A 23 -24.07 13.13 -35.94
N TRP A 24 -22.94 13.44 -35.30
CA TRP A 24 -21.61 13.27 -35.89
C TRP A 24 -21.07 11.85 -35.79
N ASN A 25 -20.45 11.40 -36.88
CA ASN A 25 -19.57 10.24 -36.85
C ASN A 25 -18.21 10.55 -36.20
N ASP A 26 -17.40 9.52 -36.00
CA ASP A 26 -16.08 9.59 -35.38
C ASP A 26 -15.08 10.48 -36.14
N GLU A 27 -15.17 10.53 -37.48
CA GLU A 27 -14.33 11.41 -38.30
C GLU A 27 -14.70 12.90 -38.18
N GLN A 28 -15.99 13.21 -38.17
CA GLN A 28 -16.53 14.56 -37.98
C GLN A 28 -16.18 15.09 -36.58
N LEU A 29 -16.39 14.26 -35.55
CA LEU A 29 -16.02 14.57 -34.18
C LEU A 29 -14.50 14.82 -34.05
N LEU A 30 -13.66 13.90 -34.54
CA LEU A 30 -12.21 14.03 -34.50
C LEU A 30 -11.72 15.30 -35.20
N LYS A 31 -12.30 15.63 -36.37
CA LYS A 31 -11.99 16.87 -37.10
C LYS A 31 -12.30 18.10 -36.25
N TRP A 32 -13.50 18.17 -35.66
CA TRP A 32 -13.89 19.29 -34.80
C TRP A 32 -13.01 19.40 -33.55
N ILE A 33 -12.68 18.28 -32.90
CA ILE A 33 -11.77 18.25 -31.74
C ILE A 33 -10.42 18.87 -32.10
N LYS A 34 -9.81 18.45 -33.23
CA LYS A 34 -8.56 19.05 -33.73
C LYS A 34 -8.70 20.53 -34.10
N ASP A 35 -9.81 20.92 -34.71
CA ASP A 35 -10.11 22.30 -35.09
C ASP A 35 -10.35 23.24 -33.90
N ARG A 36 -10.73 22.68 -32.73
CA ARG A 36 -11.06 23.41 -31.50
C ARG A 36 -9.92 23.40 -30.48
N GLN A 37 -9.18 22.30 -30.38
CA GLN A 37 -8.03 22.13 -29.49
C GLN A 37 -6.92 21.35 -30.21
N PRO A 38 -6.12 21.98 -31.08
CA PRO A 38 -5.13 21.28 -31.91
C PRO A 38 -3.98 20.60 -31.12
N LYS A 39 -3.91 20.80 -29.80
CA LYS A 39 -2.91 20.19 -28.90
C LYS A 39 -3.47 19.09 -27.99
N ILE A 40 -4.75 18.73 -28.13
CA ILE A 40 -5.41 17.72 -27.27
C ILE A 40 -4.87 16.30 -27.53
N PHE A 41 -4.58 15.99 -28.80
CA PHE A 41 -3.78 14.86 -29.22
C PHE A 41 -2.34 15.35 -29.39
N ARG A 42 -1.38 14.64 -28.80
CA ARG A 42 0.03 15.06 -28.67
C ARG A 42 0.87 14.59 -29.84
N ASP A 43 0.53 13.43 -30.39
CA ASP A 43 1.18 12.77 -31.51
C ASP A 43 0.14 12.07 -32.41
N ASN A 44 0.62 11.25 -33.36
CA ASN A 44 -0.25 10.47 -34.24
C ASN A 44 -0.82 9.21 -33.58
N ASP A 45 -0.20 8.67 -32.53
CA ASP A 45 -0.64 7.44 -31.88
C ASP A 45 -1.90 7.71 -31.02
N ASP A 46 -1.96 8.88 -30.37
CA ASP A 46 -3.18 9.43 -29.78
C ASP A 46 -4.35 9.48 -30.77
N VAL A 47 -4.08 9.94 -32.01
CA VAL A 47 -5.09 10.08 -33.07
C VAL A 47 -5.53 8.71 -33.59
N LEU A 48 -4.60 7.78 -33.77
CA LEU A 48 -4.89 6.41 -34.20
C LEU A 48 -5.69 5.66 -33.13
N THR A 49 -5.36 5.85 -31.85
CA THR A 49 -6.05 5.24 -30.71
C THR A 49 -7.48 5.77 -30.59
N PHE A 50 -7.68 7.08 -30.71
CA PHE A 50 -9.02 7.68 -30.74
C PHE A 50 -9.85 7.19 -31.94
N LYS A 51 -9.25 7.07 -33.14
CA LYS A 51 -9.92 6.48 -34.31
C LYS A 51 -10.28 5.01 -34.11
N ALA A 52 -9.40 4.21 -33.51
CA ALA A 52 -9.64 2.79 -33.25
C ALA A 52 -10.86 2.58 -32.32
N ALA A 53 -11.10 3.50 -31.39
CA ALA A 53 -12.24 3.49 -30.49
C ALA A 53 -13.60 3.86 -31.14
N LYS A 54 -13.60 4.42 -32.37
CA LYS A 54 -14.80 4.77 -33.16
C LYS A 54 -15.88 5.55 -32.39
N ILE A 55 -15.46 6.50 -31.57
CA ILE A 55 -16.35 7.27 -30.69
C ILE A 55 -17.20 8.21 -31.54
N SER A 56 -18.51 7.96 -31.64
CA SER A 56 -19.47 8.87 -32.25
C SER A 56 -19.66 10.13 -31.39
N GLY A 57 -20.17 11.20 -31.99
CA GLY A 57 -20.52 12.41 -31.24
C GLY A 57 -21.61 12.18 -30.19
N SER A 58 -22.53 11.22 -30.41
CA SER A 58 -23.49 10.78 -29.39
C SER A 58 -22.81 10.15 -28.17
N ALA A 59 -21.91 9.17 -28.36
CA ALA A 59 -21.16 8.56 -27.27
C ALA A 59 -20.29 9.59 -26.54
N PHE A 60 -19.64 10.50 -27.27
CA PHE A 60 -18.84 11.58 -26.69
C PHE A 60 -19.65 12.51 -25.75
N MET A 61 -20.94 12.72 -26.03
CA MET A 61 -21.84 13.55 -25.22
C MET A 61 -22.53 12.78 -24.07
N GLU A 62 -22.77 11.48 -24.26
CA GLU A 62 -23.28 10.57 -23.24
C GLU A 62 -22.27 10.45 -22.09
N TYR A 63 -21.01 10.10 -22.41
CA TYR A 63 -19.90 9.94 -21.46
C TYR A 63 -19.22 11.27 -21.07
N ALA A 64 -19.88 12.42 -21.28
CA ALA A 64 -19.38 13.71 -20.79
C ALA A 64 -19.30 13.71 -19.24
N GLU A 65 -18.11 14.01 -18.71
CA GLU A 65 -17.70 13.86 -17.30
C GLU A 65 -17.30 12.43 -16.85
N ASP A 66 -17.45 11.39 -17.68
CA ASP A 66 -17.01 10.02 -17.35
C ASP A 66 -15.52 9.79 -17.67
N LEU A 67 -14.68 9.85 -16.64
CA LEU A 67 -13.24 9.60 -16.75
C LEU A 67 -12.89 8.10 -16.87
N ASP A 68 -13.79 7.19 -16.53
CA ASP A 68 -13.55 5.75 -16.62
C ASP A 68 -13.70 5.30 -18.09
N PHE A 69 -14.74 5.77 -18.79
CA PHE A 69 -14.95 5.53 -20.23
C PHE A 69 -13.73 5.95 -21.08
N PHE A 70 -13.28 7.21 -20.96
CA PHE A 70 -12.13 7.68 -21.75
C PHE A 70 -10.77 7.12 -21.26
N ARG A 71 -10.73 6.40 -20.12
CA ARG A 71 -9.54 5.63 -19.70
C ARG A 71 -9.51 4.24 -20.33
N GLU A 72 -10.66 3.60 -20.53
CA GLU A 72 -10.75 2.25 -21.11
C GLU A 72 -10.33 2.19 -22.59
N ILE A 73 -10.39 3.32 -23.31
CA ILE A 73 -9.88 3.48 -24.68
C ILE A 73 -8.34 3.64 -24.77
N HIS A 74 -7.60 3.39 -23.69
CA HIS A 74 -6.13 3.39 -23.62
C HIS A 74 -5.41 4.71 -24.00
N LEU A 75 -6.11 5.85 -24.04
CA LEU A 75 -5.47 7.15 -24.25
C LEU A 75 -4.63 7.59 -23.02
N PRO A 76 -3.58 8.41 -23.21
CA PRO A 76 -2.79 8.96 -22.10
C PRO A 76 -3.62 9.84 -21.15
N LEU A 77 -3.21 9.89 -19.87
CA LEU A 77 -3.92 10.56 -18.77
C LEU A 77 -4.36 12.01 -19.07
N GLY A 78 -3.51 12.79 -19.74
CA GLY A 78 -3.86 14.16 -20.12
C GLY A 78 -4.92 14.21 -21.21
N VAL A 79 -4.74 13.42 -22.27
CA VAL A 79 -5.61 13.39 -23.46
C VAL A 79 -7.04 13.03 -23.05
N TYR A 80 -7.23 11.99 -22.24
CA TYR A 80 -8.57 11.58 -21.85
C TYR A 80 -9.25 12.54 -20.86
N ARG A 81 -8.49 13.18 -19.96
CA ARG A 81 -9.00 14.25 -19.08
C ARG A 81 -9.44 15.48 -19.89
N ASP A 82 -8.65 15.87 -20.89
CA ASP A 82 -8.96 17.01 -21.75
C ASP A 82 -10.18 16.73 -22.64
N LEU A 83 -10.34 15.50 -23.15
CA LEU A 83 -11.52 15.05 -23.89
C LEU A 83 -12.80 15.11 -23.02
N ALA A 84 -12.77 14.54 -21.82
CA ALA A 84 -13.91 14.59 -20.88
C ALA A 84 -14.25 16.04 -20.47
N SER A 85 -13.23 16.90 -20.29
CA SER A 85 -13.37 18.33 -20.02
C SER A 85 -13.97 19.10 -21.19
N LEU A 86 -13.63 18.72 -22.43
CA LEU A 86 -14.17 19.30 -23.65
C LEU A 86 -15.64 18.92 -23.86
N ALA A 87 -16.01 17.64 -23.72
CA ALA A 87 -17.39 17.16 -23.76
C ALA A 87 -18.27 17.89 -22.72
N ARG A 88 -17.78 18.00 -21.48
CA ARG A 88 -18.42 18.76 -20.40
C ARG A 88 -18.71 20.22 -20.78
N LYS A 89 -17.76 20.90 -21.44
CA LYS A 89 -17.92 22.31 -21.85
C LYS A 89 -19.03 22.47 -22.90
N VAL A 90 -19.13 21.54 -23.87
CA VAL A 90 -20.20 21.57 -24.89
C VAL A 90 -21.58 21.35 -24.26
N LYS A 91 -21.69 20.41 -23.31
CA LYS A 91 -22.93 20.10 -22.58
C LYS A 91 -23.43 21.35 -21.82
N LYS A 92 -22.60 21.91 -20.94
CA LYS A 92 -22.96 23.05 -20.07
C LYS A 92 -23.29 24.35 -20.81
N GLN A 93 -22.71 24.59 -21.99
CA GLN A 93 -23.05 25.79 -22.77
C GLN A 93 -24.42 25.71 -23.45
N ASN A 94 -24.90 24.51 -23.77
CA ASN A 94 -26.25 24.31 -24.33
C ASN A 94 -27.34 24.31 -23.23
N ASP A 95 -27.01 23.91 -22.00
CA ASP A 95 -27.92 24.08 -20.85
C ASP A 95 -28.22 25.58 -20.58
N GLN A 96 -27.23 26.46 -20.77
CA GLN A 96 -27.39 27.91 -20.60
C GLN A 96 -28.15 28.60 -21.74
N SER A 97 -28.01 28.14 -22.99
CA SER A 97 -28.76 28.75 -24.11
C SER A 97 -30.26 28.49 -24.00
N ASN A 98 -30.66 27.30 -23.54
CA ASN A 98 -32.06 26.94 -23.32
C ASN A 98 -32.74 27.74 -22.18
N GLN A 99 -32.01 28.17 -21.15
CA GLN A 99 -32.56 29.02 -20.09
C GLN A 99 -32.85 30.45 -20.56
N THR A 100 -32.18 30.93 -21.61
CA THR A 100 -32.33 32.32 -22.10
C THR A 100 -33.50 32.49 -23.08
N ALA A 101 -34.04 31.38 -23.62
CA ALA A 101 -35.17 31.42 -24.56
C ALA A 101 -36.55 31.67 -23.92
N GLY A 102 -36.65 31.63 -22.58
CA GLY A 102 -37.92 31.72 -21.84
C GLY A 102 -38.47 33.14 -21.60
N GLN A 103 -37.72 34.21 -21.88
CA GLN A 103 -38.14 35.59 -21.61
C GLN A 103 -38.01 36.51 -22.83
N LYS A 104 -39.04 36.53 -23.69
CA LYS A 104 -39.38 37.71 -24.52
C LYS A 104 -40.78 37.61 -25.15
N ARG A 105 -41.74 38.40 -24.63
CA ARG A 105 -42.87 38.96 -25.40
C ARG A 105 -43.42 40.25 -24.75
N LYS A 106 -43.06 41.38 -25.36
CA LYS A 106 -43.76 42.66 -25.59
C LYS A 106 -42.70 43.62 -26.15
N GLU A 107 -42.82 44.09 -27.40
CA GLU A 107 -43.63 45.25 -27.84
C GLU A 107 -43.23 46.55 -27.10
N ASP A 108 -42.98 47.72 -27.71
CA ASP A 108 -42.68 48.20 -29.09
C ASP A 108 -42.42 49.73 -29.01
N GLU A 109 -41.85 50.51 -29.96
CA GLU A 109 -41.19 50.34 -31.28
C GLU A 109 -40.21 51.56 -31.48
N THR A 110 -39.36 51.58 -32.53
CA THR A 110 -38.57 52.74 -33.06
C THR A 110 -37.54 53.41 -32.10
N ASP A 111 -36.46 54.08 -32.52
CA ASP A 111 -36.15 54.76 -33.79
C ASP A 111 -34.62 54.79 -34.11
N LEU A 112 -34.25 55.25 -35.31
CA LEU A 112 -32.86 55.33 -35.82
C LEU A 112 -32.15 56.65 -35.42
N SER A 113 -30.93 56.59 -34.85
CA SER A 113 -29.95 57.71 -34.98
C SER A 113 -28.51 57.35 -34.57
N ASP A 114 -27.60 57.51 -35.54
CA ASP A 114 -26.21 58.00 -35.54
C ASP A 114 -25.17 57.67 -34.43
N GLY A 115 -23.89 57.70 -34.83
CA GLY A 115 -22.77 57.15 -34.08
C GLY A 115 -21.98 58.13 -33.18
N SER A 116 -21.58 57.65 -32.00
CA SER A 116 -20.47 58.19 -31.21
C SER A 116 -19.98 57.21 -30.12
N PRO A 117 -18.78 57.40 -29.54
CA PRO A 117 -17.95 56.27 -29.13
C PRO A 117 -18.34 55.58 -27.81
N ILE A 118 -18.00 54.29 -27.73
CA ILE A 118 -18.22 53.39 -26.59
C ILE A 118 -17.55 53.96 -25.33
N SER A 119 -18.35 54.41 -24.37
CA SER A 119 -17.82 54.96 -23.11
C SER A 119 -17.14 53.89 -22.22
N SER A 120 -16.10 54.31 -21.52
CA SER A 120 -15.31 53.51 -20.57
C SER A 120 -16.13 52.83 -19.47
N LYS A 121 -17.29 53.39 -19.12
CA LYS A 121 -18.18 52.85 -18.06
C LYS A 121 -18.65 51.41 -18.30
N ARG A 122 -18.74 50.96 -19.56
CA ARG A 122 -19.17 49.57 -19.87
C ARG A 122 -18.05 48.55 -19.68
N ARG A 123 -16.76 48.95 -19.73
CA ARG A 123 -15.61 48.09 -19.39
C ARG A 123 -15.40 47.98 -17.88
N GLN A 124 -15.64 49.07 -17.16
CA GLN A 124 -15.59 49.09 -15.69
C GLN A 124 -16.55 48.05 -15.10
N LYS A 125 -17.83 48.11 -15.49
CA LYS A 125 -18.91 47.24 -14.98
C LYS A 125 -18.75 45.73 -15.24
N TYR A 126 -17.81 45.31 -16.10
CA TYR A 126 -17.44 43.89 -16.24
C TYR A 126 -16.26 43.51 -15.33
N LYS A 127 -15.27 44.39 -15.15
CA LYS A 127 -14.21 44.20 -14.15
C LYS A 127 -14.76 44.17 -12.73
N ASP A 128 -15.61 45.14 -12.38
CA ASP A 128 -16.17 45.25 -11.03
C ASP A 128 -16.96 43.96 -10.66
N LYS A 129 -17.59 43.31 -11.65
CA LYS A 129 -18.29 42.02 -11.47
C LYS A 129 -17.35 40.80 -11.36
N GLU A 130 -16.29 40.74 -12.16
CA GLU A 130 -15.28 39.67 -12.05
C GLU A 130 -14.54 39.78 -10.70
N GLU A 131 -14.30 41.00 -10.21
CA GLU A 131 -13.70 41.27 -8.90
C GLU A 131 -14.67 40.90 -7.75
N GLU A 132 -15.96 41.24 -7.83
CA GLU A 132 -17.00 40.80 -6.86
C GLU A 132 -17.12 39.25 -6.79
N GLU A 133 -17.18 38.55 -7.93
CA GLU A 133 -17.27 37.09 -7.95
C GLU A 133 -16.02 36.40 -7.38
N ASP A 134 -14.83 36.99 -7.55
CA ASP A 134 -13.59 36.45 -6.98
C ASP A 134 -13.45 36.77 -5.48
N GLU A 135 -13.92 37.93 -5.00
CA GLU A 135 -14.02 38.20 -3.56
C GLU A 135 -15.00 37.24 -2.85
N GLU A 136 -16.12 36.89 -3.47
CA GLU A 136 -17.07 35.95 -2.88
C GLU A 136 -16.45 34.54 -2.73
N LYS A 137 -15.77 34.04 -3.77
CA LYS A 137 -15.02 32.77 -3.72
C LYS A 137 -13.92 32.79 -2.64
N VAL A 138 -13.25 33.93 -2.47
CA VAL A 138 -12.23 34.14 -1.43
C VAL A 138 -12.84 33.99 -0.03
N ILE A 139 -13.98 34.63 0.22
CA ILE A 139 -14.69 34.57 1.52
C ILE A 139 -15.20 33.16 1.82
N GLN A 140 -15.74 32.46 0.81
CA GLN A 140 -16.21 31.08 0.95
C GLN A 140 -15.08 30.12 1.33
N LEU A 141 -13.91 30.20 0.67
CA LEU A 141 -12.74 29.37 0.99
C LEU A 141 -12.17 29.65 2.38
N ALA A 142 -12.12 30.91 2.80
CA ALA A 142 -11.73 31.28 4.16
C ALA A 142 -12.72 30.73 5.20
N THR A 143 -14.02 30.88 4.97
CA THR A 143 -15.07 30.39 5.90
C THR A 143 -15.04 28.88 6.05
N GLU A 144 -14.86 28.13 4.97
CA GLU A 144 -14.72 26.67 5.05
C GLU A 144 -13.41 26.26 5.74
N ALA A 145 -12.30 26.99 5.55
CA ALA A 145 -11.06 26.75 6.31
C ALA A 145 -11.28 26.90 7.83
N ASN A 146 -11.97 27.96 8.25
CA ASN A 146 -12.22 28.29 9.66
C ASN A 146 -13.11 27.21 10.29
N LYS A 147 -14.18 26.82 9.58
CA LYS A 147 -15.09 25.74 9.98
C LYS A 147 -14.36 24.38 10.06
N ARG A 148 -13.52 24.06 9.07
CA ARG A 148 -12.73 22.82 9.03
C ARG A 148 -11.77 22.74 10.21
N ARG A 149 -10.98 23.79 10.45
CA ARG A 149 -10.00 23.85 11.54
C ARG A 149 -10.69 23.76 12.89
N LYS A 150 -11.82 24.47 13.06
CA LYS A 150 -12.61 24.38 14.30
C LYS A 150 -13.11 22.97 14.55
N ALA A 151 -13.70 22.29 13.55
CA ALA A 151 -14.16 20.91 13.70
C ALA A 151 -13.02 19.94 14.10
N VAL A 152 -11.84 20.11 13.52
CA VAL A 152 -10.64 19.35 13.90
C VAL A 152 -10.24 19.63 15.36
N LYS A 153 -10.19 20.91 15.76
CA LYS A 153 -9.86 21.32 17.14
C LYS A 153 -10.87 20.75 18.14
N ASP A 154 -12.16 20.95 17.91
CA ASP A 154 -13.24 20.50 18.79
C ASP A 154 -13.16 18.98 19.03
N ILE A 155 -12.94 18.18 17.98
CA ILE A 155 -12.82 16.72 18.08
C ILE A 155 -11.56 16.30 18.86
N ILE A 156 -10.40 16.90 18.58
CA ILE A 156 -9.14 16.54 19.26
C ILE A 156 -9.15 17.00 20.73
N THR A 157 -9.77 18.15 21.04
CA THR A 157 -9.95 18.58 22.43
C THR A 157 -10.90 17.65 23.19
N GLN A 158 -11.98 17.15 22.56
CA GLN A 158 -12.84 16.09 23.12
C GLN A 158 -12.14 14.73 23.29
N MET A 159 -10.98 14.50 22.66
CA MET A 159 -10.17 13.33 22.96
C MET A 159 -9.41 13.48 24.29
N ASN A 160 -9.17 14.70 24.75
CA ASN A 160 -8.34 14.97 25.92
C ASN A 160 -9.14 14.97 27.25
N ASP A 161 -9.74 13.82 27.59
CA ASP A 161 -10.56 13.62 28.81
C ASP A 161 -9.72 13.45 30.11
N SER A 162 -8.50 13.99 30.18
CA SER A 162 -7.64 13.79 31.36
C SER A 162 -8.15 14.59 32.56
N PRO A 163 -8.40 13.97 33.74
CA PRO A 163 -8.75 14.70 34.96
C PRO A 163 -7.56 15.47 35.55
N ASP A 164 -6.32 15.07 35.23
CA ASP A 164 -5.11 15.67 35.77
C ASP A 164 -4.66 16.88 34.94
N GLN A 165 -5.36 18.00 35.12
CA GLN A 165 -4.81 19.33 34.80
C GLN A 165 -3.82 19.80 35.89
N HIS A 166 -2.78 19.01 36.15
CA HIS A 166 -1.61 19.50 36.86
C HIS A 166 -0.76 20.32 35.88
N SER A 167 -0.34 21.53 36.31
CA SER A 167 0.27 22.58 35.49
C SER A 167 1.60 22.22 34.83
N ASP A 168 2.13 21.04 35.13
CA ASP A 168 3.52 20.65 34.89
C ASP A 168 3.63 19.62 33.76
N SER A 169 2.51 19.29 33.09
CA SER A 169 2.52 18.47 31.86
C SER A 169 3.27 19.20 30.74
N ILE A 170 4.32 18.56 30.22
CA ILE A 170 5.14 19.04 29.09
C ILE A 170 4.32 19.09 27.79
N ASP A 171 3.21 18.34 27.70
CA ASP A 171 2.28 18.36 26.57
C ASP A 171 0.92 18.96 26.96
N PRO A 172 0.29 19.79 26.10
CA PRO A 172 -0.99 20.42 26.38
C PRO A 172 -2.21 19.49 26.19
N LEU A 173 -2.07 18.37 25.48
CA LEU A 173 -3.18 17.46 25.13
C LEU A 173 -2.78 15.96 25.28
N PRO A 174 -2.29 15.50 26.45
CA PRO A 174 -1.74 14.16 26.62
C PRO A 174 -2.76 13.03 26.34
N GLY A 175 -4.01 13.18 26.77
CA GLY A 175 -5.05 12.17 26.56
C GLY A 175 -5.42 12.00 25.08
N ALA A 176 -5.22 13.03 24.26
CA ALA A 176 -5.35 12.91 22.80
C ALA A 176 -4.20 12.10 22.19
N ILE A 177 -2.97 12.20 22.71
CA ILE A 177 -1.83 11.39 22.26
C ILE A 177 -2.12 9.90 22.49
N ASP A 178 -2.57 9.55 23.70
CA ASP A 178 -2.84 8.16 24.05
C ASP A 178 -4.00 7.58 23.22
N LYS A 179 -5.10 8.32 23.03
CA LYS A 179 -6.21 7.89 22.16
C LYS A 179 -5.83 7.78 20.68
N LEU A 180 -4.97 8.65 20.15
CA LEU A 180 -4.43 8.53 18.78
C LEU A 180 -3.39 7.40 18.65
N SER A 181 -2.85 6.92 19.77
CA SER A 181 -1.89 5.81 19.81
C SER A 181 -2.56 4.44 20.02
N ASP A 182 -3.74 4.40 20.63
CA ASP A 182 -4.45 3.16 20.95
C ASP A 182 -5.13 2.52 19.71
N PRO A 183 -4.67 1.34 19.23
CA PRO A 183 -5.27 0.66 18.09
C PRO A 183 -6.63 0.01 18.36
N THR A 184 -7.14 0.02 19.60
CA THR A 184 -8.53 -0.36 19.87
C THR A 184 -9.51 0.69 19.37
N LEU A 185 -9.07 1.95 19.26
CA LEU A 185 -9.90 3.10 18.93
C LEU A 185 -9.85 3.43 17.42
N ASN A 186 -11.02 3.77 16.89
CA ASN A 186 -11.22 4.24 15.53
C ASN A 186 -11.86 5.63 15.56
N HIS A 187 -11.15 6.60 14.99
CA HIS A 187 -11.51 8.01 15.03
C HIS A 187 -11.98 8.48 13.66
N THR A 188 -13.18 9.07 13.58
CA THR A 188 -13.64 9.71 12.34
C THR A 188 -13.32 11.20 12.42
N LEU A 189 -12.29 11.63 11.69
CA LEU A 189 -11.74 12.97 11.74
C LEU A 189 -12.14 13.77 10.49
N ASP A 190 -12.30 15.08 10.62
CA ASP A 190 -12.32 15.97 9.45
C ASP A 190 -10.92 16.04 8.82
N PHE A 191 -10.86 16.05 7.49
CA PHE A 191 -9.57 16.08 6.80
C PHE A 191 -8.94 17.48 6.91
N PRO A 192 -7.67 17.61 7.38
CA PRO A 192 -7.06 18.91 7.68
C PRO A 192 -6.51 19.63 6.43
N PHE A 193 -7.35 19.71 5.39
CA PHE A 193 -7.08 20.42 4.14
C PHE A 193 -8.42 20.83 3.49
N ILE A 194 -8.48 21.99 2.85
CA ILE A 194 -9.75 22.55 2.35
C ILE A 194 -10.09 22.15 0.91
N ASP A 195 -9.20 21.43 0.22
CA ASP A 195 -9.42 20.94 -1.14
C ASP A 195 -9.97 19.50 -1.15
N SER A 196 -9.97 18.88 -2.33
CA SER A 196 -10.15 17.43 -2.48
C SER A 196 -9.23 16.63 -1.54
N MET A 197 -9.85 15.73 -0.78
CA MET A 197 -9.16 14.74 0.03
C MET A 197 -8.55 13.66 -0.90
N PRO A 198 -7.27 13.30 -0.76
CA PRO A 198 -6.66 12.29 -1.63
C PRO A 198 -7.34 10.91 -1.49
N GLU A 199 -7.54 10.21 -2.61
CA GLU A 199 -8.32 8.97 -2.69
C GLU A 199 -7.93 7.88 -1.69
N ARG A 200 -6.66 7.84 -1.24
CA ARG A 200 -6.17 6.86 -0.27
C ARG A 200 -6.83 6.97 1.12
N PHE A 201 -7.43 8.12 1.45
CA PHE A 201 -8.21 8.35 2.67
C PHE A 201 -9.71 8.05 2.48
N ASN A 202 -10.17 7.78 1.24
CA ASN A 202 -11.59 7.52 0.99
C ASN A 202 -12.01 6.15 1.53
N GLU A 203 -13.19 6.14 2.16
CA GLU A 203 -13.91 4.95 2.60
C GLU A 203 -15.38 5.08 2.24
N ARG A 204 -16.01 3.99 1.78
CA ARG A 204 -17.37 4.00 1.20
C ARG A 204 -18.46 4.46 2.17
N ASN A 205 -18.24 4.28 3.48
CA ASN A 205 -19.22 4.53 4.53
C ASN A 205 -18.88 5.78 5.38
N ILE A 206 -17.90 6.58 4.98
CA ILE A 206 -17.49 7.80 5.68
C ILE A 206 -17.96 9.02 4.89
N ALA A 207 -18.47 10.03 5.59
CA ALA A 207 -18.98 11.26 4.98
C ALA A 207 -17.88 12.00 4.20
N LYS A 208 -18.25 12.63 3.07
CA LYS A 208 -17.32 13.36 2.21
C LYS A 208 -16.51 14.40 3.01
N GLY A 209 -15.19 14.34 2.89
CA GLY A 209 -14.27 15.23 3.59
C GLY A 209 -13.90 14.78 5.01
N LYS A 210 -14.48 13.71 5.54
CA LYS A 210 -14.02 13.02 6.74
C LYS A 210 -13.24 11.76 6.36
N TRP A 211 -12.41 11.27 7.27
CA TRP A 211 -11.58 10.08 7.09
C TRP A 211 -11.51 9.26 8.38
N LEU A 212 -11.22 7.97 8.25
CA LEU A 212 -11.09 7.05 9.39
C LEU A 212 -9.62 6.89 9.79
N TYR A 213 -9.33 7.01 11.08
CA TYR A 213 -8.03 6.77 11.68
C TYR A 213 -8.13 5.74 12.80
N MET A 214 -7.64 4.52 12.55
CA MET A 214 -7.33 3.58 13.63
C MET A 214 -6.08 4.08 14.35
N GLY A 215 -6.11 4.15 15.68
CA GLY A 215 -4.94 4.54 16.46
C GLY A 215 -3.73 3.64 16.16
N ARG A 216 -2.53 4.21 16.25
CA ARG A 216 -1.29 3.53 15.87
C ARG A 216 -0.29 3.57 17.02
N THR A 217 0.22 2.41 17.45
CA THR A 217 1.05 2.35 18.68
C THR A 217 2.30 3.22 18.59
N MET A 218 2.83 3.42 17.39
CA MET A 218 3.98 4.27 17.11
C MET A 218 3.66 5.78 16.96
N PHE A 219 2.41 6.22 17.14
CA PHE A 219 2.03 7.63 16.99
C PHE A 219 2.71 8.51 18.04
N LYS A 220 2.72 8.05 19.31
CA LYS A 220 3.43 8.67 20.44
C LYS A 220 4.92 8.81 20.13
N ASP A 221 5.60 7.69 19.84
CA ASP A 221 7.02 7.67 19.49
C ASP A 221 7.36 8.65 18.36
N PHE A 222 6.57 8.66 17.28
CA PHE A 222 6.77 9.55 16.15
C PHE A 222 6.52 11.03 16.50
N LEU A 223 5.53 11.32 17.34
CA LEU A 223 5.27 12.67 17.83
C LEU A 223 6.45 13.17 18.70
N ASP A 224 7.03 12.31 19.54
CA ASP A 224 8.16 12.67 20.40
C ASP A 224 9.44 12.91 19.59
N GLU A 225 9.72 12.06 18.59
CA GLU A 225 10.78 12.30 17.58
C GLU A 225 10.60 13.65 16.88
N VAL A 226 9.36 14.03 16.52
CA VAL A 226 9.05 15.33 15.93
C VAL A 226 9.27 16.48 16.93
N LYS A 227 8.93 16.32 18.22
CA LYS A 227 9.19 17.34 19.25
C LYS A 227 10.69 17.58 19.43
N GLU A 228 11.51 16.53 19.44
CA GLU A 228 12.96 16.69 19.56
C GLU A 228 13.57 17.39 18.33
N VAL A 229 13.10 17.08 17.13
CA VAL A 229 13.46 17.85 15.92
C VAL A 229 12.99 19.30 16.01
N ARG A 230 11.82 19.59 16.60
CA ARG A 230 11.37 20.99 16.83
C ARG A 230 12.29 21.74 17.78
N LYS A 231 12.74 21.13 18.88
CA LYS A 231 13.68 21.72 19.87
C LYS A 231 15.11 21.88 19.34
N SER A 232 15.56 20.97 18.47
CA SER A 232 16.94 20.94 17.98
C SER A 232 17.35 22.21 17.22
N GLN A 233 18.55 22.72 17.47
CA GLN A 233 19.17 23.78 16.64
C GLN A 233 19.84 23.20 15.38
N VAL A 234 20.10 21.89 15.35
CA VAL A 234 20.77 21.19 14.23
C VAL A 234 19.75 20.70 13.22
N TYR A 235 18.71 19.98 13.67
CA TYR A 235 17.73 19.39 12.76
C TYR A 235 16.66 20.41 12.35
N ARG A 236 16.49 20.58 11.04
CA ARG A 236 15.39 21.41 10.46
C ARG A 236 14.27 20.55 9.89
N ARG A 237 14.58 19.31 9.48
CA ARG A 237 13.65 18.42 8.79
C ARG A 237 13.54 17.07 9.48
N CYS A 238 12.33 16.58 9.67
CA CYS A 238 12.02 15.22 10.11
C CYS A 238 11.42 14.43 8.95
N TRP A 239 12.08 13.36 8.52
CA TRP A 239 11.60 12.49 7.44
C TRP A 239 10.93 11.24 8.01
N LEU A 240 9.64 11.04 7.70
CA LEU A 240 8.94 9.77 7.89
C LEU A 240 9.12 8.90 6.64
N TYR A 241 10.11 8.02 6.66
CA TYR A 241 10.56 7.22 5.52
C TYR A 241 10.27 5.73 5.74
N GLY A 242 9.85 5.01 4.70
CA GLY A 242 9.76 3.54 4.78
C GLY A 242 8.65 2.92 3.93
N THR A 243 8.14 1.76 4.35
CA THR A 243 7.32 0.85 3.54
C THR A 243 6.10 1.54 2.90
N GLN A 244 5.87 1.25 1.62
CA GLN A 244 4.72 1.77 0.89
C GLN A 244 3.43 1.13 1.46
N GLY A 245 2.41 1.94 1.73
CA GLY A 245 1.15 1.44 2.29
C GLY A 245 1.14 1.21 3.81
N PHE A 246 2.23 1.49 4.52
CA PHE A 246 2.34 1.41 5.99
C PHE A 246 1.33 2.29 6.77
N GLY A 247 0.79 3.33 6.13
CA GLY A 247 -0.09 4.32 6.78
C GLY A 247 0.55 5.67 7.10
N LYS A 248 1.77 5.96 6.58
CA LYS A 248 2.50 7.23 6.79
C LYS A 248 1.62 8.49 6.61
N SER A 249 0.83 8.54 5.54
CA SER A 249 -0.11 9.65 5.29
C SER A 249 -1.18 9.83 6.37
N HIS A 250 -1.64 8.73 6.98
CA HIS A 250 -2.64 8.75 8.05
C HIS A 250 -2.00 9.21 9.37
N LEU A 251 -0.77 8.79 9.66
CA LEU A 251 0.02 9.33 10.78
C LEU A 251 0.26 10.83 10.64
N LEU A 252 0.64 11.31 9.44
CA LEU A 252 0.82 12.74 9.18
C LEU A 252 -0.48 13.53 9.30
N ALA A 253 -1.60 13.02 8.76
CA ALA A 253 -2.89 13.70 8.90
C ALA A 253 -3.36 13.76 10.36
N ALA A 254 -3.16 12.70 11.16
CA ALA A 254 -3.43 12.71 12.59
C ALA A 254 -2.52 13.71 13.35
N LEU A 255 -1.23 13.78 12.99
CA LEU A 255 -0.28 14.73 13.57
C LEU A 255 -0.66 16.19 13.26
N VAL A 256 -1.11 16.47 12.02
CA VAL A 256 -1.63 17.79 11.63
C VAL A 256 -2.88 18.14 12.45
N CYS A 257 -3.80 17.20 12.65
CA CYS A 257 -4.96 17.41 13.52
C CYS A 257 -4.55 17.72 14.98
N TYR A 258 -3.59 16.96 15.53
CA TYR A 258 -3.05 17.17 16.88
C TYR A 258 -2.45 18.57 17.05
N PHE A 259 -1.61 19.02 16.12
CA PHE A 259 -1.03 20.37 16.17
C PHE A 259 -2.06 21.48 15.89
N ALA A 260 -2.97 21.30 14.93
CA ALA A 260 -4.01 22.29 14.64
C ALA A 260 -4.93 22.56 15.85
N ALA A 261 -5.14 21.56 16.71
CA ALA A 261 -5.89 21.70 17.96
C ALA A 261 -5.14 22.50 19.05
N GLN A 262 -3.82 22.59 18.96
CA GLN A 262 -2.94 23.44 19.80
C GLN A 262 -2.76 24.85 19.24
N ASP A 263 -3.59 25.26 18.26
CA ASP A 263 -3.52 26.53 17.54
C ASP A 263 -2.23 26.79 16.71
N GLU A 264 -1.36 25.78 16.60
CA GLU A 264 -0.11 25.81 15.82
C GLU A 264 -0.34 26.16 14.34
N ARG A 265 0.60 26.88 13.73
CA ARG A 265 0.52 27.30 12.32
C ARG A 265 1.02 26.19 11.38
N VAL A 266 0.19 25.17 11.16
CA VAL A 266 0.54 23.99 10.37
C VAL A 266 0.10 24.12 8.91
N VAL A 267 1.06 24.22 7.99
CA VAL A 267 0.83 24.18 6.54
C VAL A 267 0.97 22.72 6.07
N TYR A 268 -0.16 22.06 5.85
CA TYR A 268 -0.21 20.67 5.38
C TYR A 268 -0.39 20.59 3.86
N LEU A 269 0.56 19.95 3.19
CA LEU A 269 0.49 19.56 1.78
C LEU A 269 0.25 18.05 1.72
N PRO A 270 -1.02 17.60 1.63
CA PRO A 270 -1.35 16.18 1.73
C PRO A 270 -0.90 15.36 0.54
N ASP A 271 -0.68 15.93 -0.65
CA ASP A 271 -0.24 15.16 -1.81
C ASP A 271 0.52 16.04 -2.79
N CYS A 272 1.85 15.88 -2.84
CA CYS A 272 2.70 16.66 -3.76
C CYS A 272 2.31 16.56 -5.23
N ARG A 273 1.47 15.60 -5.65
CA ARG A 273 0.91 15.57 -7.01
C ARG A 273 0.00 16.76 -7.30
N GLY A 274 -0.69 17.32 -6.30
CA GLY A 274 -1.53 18.51 -6.46
C GLY A 274 -0.74 19.78 -6.85
N LEU A 275 0.57 19.81 -6.56
CA LEU A 275 1.46 20.90 -6.97
C LEU A 275 1.78 20.87 -8.48
N LEU A 276 1.50 19.76 -9.18
CA LEU A 276 1.70 19.64 -10.63
C LEU A 276 0.56 20.31 -11.42
N ASP A 277 -0.65 20.35 -10.86
CA ASP A 277 -1.85 20.90 -11.52
C ASP A 277 -1.93 22.44 -11.34
N ASP A 278 -1.87 22.93 -10.08
CA ASP A 278 -1.81 24.38 -9.77
C ASP A 278 -1.03 24.60 -8.46
N PRO A 279 0.30 24.85 -8.53
CA PRO A 279 1.15 24.95 -7.35
C PRO A 279 0.80 26.13 -6.43
N VAL A 280 0.36 27.26 -7.00
CA VAL A 280 0.06 28.47 -6.22
C VAL A 280 -1.26 28.31 -5.48
N SER A 281 -2.31 27.86 -6.17
CA SER A 281 -3.62 27.61 -5.54
C SER A 281 -3.54 26.50 -4.50
N TYR A 282 -2.82 25.41 -4.78
CA TYR A 282 -2.67 24.29 -3.87
C TYR A 282 -2.00 24.68 -2.54
N VAL A 283 -0.90 25.43 -2.59
CA VAL A 283 -0.24 25.92 -1.36
C VAL A 283 -1.10 26.98 -0.64
N LYS A 284 -1.78 27.88 -1.35
CA LYS A 284 -2.72 28.83 -0.73
C LYS A 284 -3.84 28.14 0.05
N LYS A 285 -4.36 27.00 -0.43
CA LYS A 285 -5.36 26.20 0.30
C LYS A 285 -4.81 25.63 1.61
N ALA A 286 -3.54 25.21 1.63
CA ALA A 286 -2.86 24.81 2.87
C ALA A 286 -2.67 25.98 3.84
N MET A 287 -2.27 27.14 3.32
CA MET A 287 -2.10 28.37 4.11
C MET A 287 -3.43 28.84 4.73
N LEU A 288 -4.53 28.82 3.98
CA LEU A 288 -5.84 29.21 4.51
C LEU A 288 -6.28 28.38 5.74
N PHE A 289 -5.95 27.09 5.76
CA PHE A 289 -6.16 26.22 6.92
C PHE A 289 -5.19 26.54 8.07
N ALA A 290 -3.93 26.84 7.75
CA ALA A 290 -2.90 27.19 8.73
C ALA A 290 -3.19 28.52 9.48
N TRP A 291 -3.86 29.49 8.83
CA TRP A 291 -4.29 30.78 9.38
C TRP A 291 -5.82 30.92 9.50
N ALA A 292 -6.54 29.83 9.80
CA ALA A 292 -8.01 29.81 9.84
C ALA A 292 -8.66 30.54 11.04
N ASP A 293 -7.87 31.26 11.81
CA ASP A 293 -8.22 32.15 12.92
C ASP A 293 -7.78 33.61 12.66
N ASP A 294 -7.00 33.88 11.60
CA ASP A 294 -6.50 35.21 11.23
C ASP A 294 -7.00 35.63 9.83
N PHE A 295 -8.19 36.24 9.82
CA PHE A 295 -8.82 36.77 8.60
C PHE A 295 -7.98 37.85 7.89
N THR A 296 -7.14 38.60 8.62
CA THR A 296 -6.27 39.62 8.03
C THR A 296 -5.17 38.96 7.21
N THR A 297 -4.57 37.89 7.74
CA THR A 297 -3.56 37.11 7.02
C THR A 297 -4.18 36.24 5.93
N GLN A 298 -5.39 35.71 6.10
CA GLN A 298 -6.13 35.05 5.00
C GLN A 298 -6.32 35.97 3.79
N LYS A 299 -6.66 37.26 4.00
CA LYS A 299 -6.73 38.24 2.90
C LYS A 299 -5.37 38.42 2.20
N LYS A 300 -4.27 38.51 2.95
CA LYS A 300 -2.90 38.57 2.38
C LYS A 300 -2.56 37.32 1.57
N ILE A 301 -2.84 36.14 2.12
CA ILE A 301 -2.66 34.83 1.44
C ILE A 301 -3.43 34.81 0.12
N MET A 302 -4.67 35.30 0.11
CA MET A 302 -5.52 35.25 -1.08
C MET A 302 -5.11 36.25 -2.17
N ALA A 303 -4.43 37.33 -1.81
CA ALA A 303 -3.78 38.24 -2.76
C ALA A 303 -2.55 37.63 -3.47
N LEU A 304 -1.93 36.57 -2.94
CA LEU A 304 -0.74 35.95 -3.54
C LEU A 304 -1.10 35.29 -4.90
N ARG A 305 -0.27 35.54 -5.93
CA ARG A 305 -0.45 35.08 -7.32
C ARG A 305 0.74 34.30 -7.88
N THR A 306 1.92 34.35 -7.25
CA THR A 306 3.14 33.68 -7.77
C THR A 306 3.87 32.85 -6.71
N GLN A 307 4.73 31.95 -7.18
CA GLN A 307 5.60 31.11 -6.34
C GLN A 307 6.53 31.95 -5.45
N ASP A 308 7.14 33.00 -6.00
CA ASP A 308 8.05 33.91 -5.26
C ASP A 308 7.30 34.75 -4.20
N GLN A 309 6.02 35.06 -4.42
CA GLN A 309 5.21 35.77 -3.43
C GLN A 309 4.87 34.88 -2.23
N ILE A 310 4.63 33.58 -2.46
CA ILE A 310 4.44 32.58 -1.39
C ILE A 310 5.74 32.40 -0.58
N GLU A 311 6.89 32.36 -1.25
CA GLU A 311 8.20 32.30 -0.58
C GLU A 311 8.44 33.50 0.33
N LYS A 312 8.34 34.72 -0.22
CA LYS A 312 8.49 35.95 0.55
C LYS A 312 7.50 36.03 1.71
N PHE A 313 6.27 35.55 1.53
CA PHE A 313 5.30 35.49 2.62
C PHE A 313 5.85 34.64 3.79
N PHE A 314 6.37 33.45 3.51
CA PHE A 314 6.92 32.54 4.53
C PHE A 314 8.26 33.00 5.12
N GLU A 315 9.07 33.78 4.39
CA GLU A 315 10.28 34.41 4.93
C GLU A 315 9.98 35.38 6.10
N TYR A 316 8.79 36.02 6.09
CA TYR A 316 8.33 36.93 7.14
C TYR A 316 7.38 36.29 8.17
N GLN A 317 7.14 34.97 8.13
CA GLN A 317 6.39 34.28 9.19
C GLN A 317 7.35 33.68 10.21
N GLU A 318 6.89 33.58 11.46
CA GLU A 318 7.55 32.82 12.52
C GLU A 318 6.68 31.63 12.94
N ASN A 319 7.30 30.62 13.56
CA ASN A 319 6.60 29.46 14.16
C ASN A 319 5.66 28.69 13.21
N VAL A 320 5.99 28.64 11.91
CA VAL A 320 5.27 27.82 10.93
C VAL A 320 5.82 26.39 10.94
N ILE A 321 4.92 25.42 10.99
CA ILE A 321 5.25 23.99 10.87
C ILE A 321 4.78 23.53 9.49
N PHE A 322 5.68 22.99 8.68
CA PHE A 322 5.32 22.37 7.41
C PHE A 322 5.16 20.87 7.56
N VAL A 323 4.09 20.32 6.99
CA VAL A 323 3.92 18.87 6.84
C VAL A 323 3.70 18.59 5.35
N VAL A 324 4.59 17.81 4.73
CA VAL A 324 4.55 17.55 3.29
C VAL A 324 4.57 16.04 3.05
N ASP A 325 3.47 15.52 2.53
CA ASP A 325 3.28 14.09 2.29
C ASP A 325 3.47 13.74 0.80
N GLN A 326 4.04 12.55 0.55
CA GLN A 326 4.36 12.03 -0.79
C GLN A 326 5.46 12.84 -1.53
N MET A 327 6.58 13.18 -0.90
CA MET A 327 7.73 13.80 -1.60
C MET A 327 8.29 12.93 -2.75
N ASN A 328 8.09 11.61 -2.70
CA ASN A 328 8.38 10.69 -3.80
C ASN A 328 7.50 10.91 -5.06
N ALA A 329 6.41 11.70 -4.97
CA ALA A 329 5.56 12.03 -6.11
C ALA A 329 6.30 12.78 -7.21
N PHE A 330 7.33 13.58 -6.89
CA PHE A 330 8.12 14.30 -7.89
C PHE A 330 9.03 13.39 -8.75
N LYS A 331 9.02 12.06 -8.53
CA LYS A 331 9.99 11.12 -9.10
C LYS A 331 9.40 9.94 -9.87
N SER A 332 8.08 9.69 -9.82
CA SER A 332 7.51 8.49 -10.47
C SER A 332 7.46 8.60 -12.00
N ASP A 333 7.73 7.50 -12.70
CA ASP A 333 7.93 7.43 -14.16
C ASP A 333 6.69 7.74 -15.03
N GLY A 334 5.54 8.06 -14.43
CA GLY A 334 4.28 8.34 -15.12
C GLY A 334 4.09 9.79 -15.60
N PHE A 335 5.16 10.59 -15.73
CA PHE A 335 5.06 12.03 -16.02
C PHE A 335 5.85 12.46 -17.26
N GLY A 336 5.25 13.39 -18.03
CA GLY A 336 5.82 13.88 -19.28
C GLY A 336 6.88 14.99 -19.14
N ASP A 337 7.06 15.58 -17.96
CA ASP A 337 8.12 16.58 -17.71
C ASP A 337 8.79 16.38 -16.34
N ARG A 338 9.98 15.78 -16.39
CA ARG A 338 10.82 15.51 -15.21
C ARG A 338 11.48 16.79 -14.65
N GLU A 339 11.66 17.82 -15.48
CA GLU A 339 12.28 19.07 -15.05
C GLU A 339 11.30 19.93 -14.24
N VAL A 340 10.04 20.03 -14.66
CA VAL A 340 8.98 20.71 -13.89
C VAL A 340 8.83 20.09 -12.50
N ALA A 341 8.77 18.76 -12.40
CA ALA A 341 8.73 18.06 -11.12
C ALA A 341 9.97 18.34 -10.25
N ARG A 342 11.17 18.40 -10.85
CA ARG A 342 12.42 18.77 -10.18
C ARG A 342 12.45 20.24 -9.74
N GLN A 343 11.83 21.15 -10.48
CA GLN A 343 11.68 22.57 -10.10
C GLN A 343 10.72 22.72 -8.93
N LEU A 344 9.55 22.05 -8.96
CA LEU A 344 8.60 22.07 -7.86
C LEU A 344 9.15 21.42 -6.57
N ARG A 345 9.91 20.32 -6.65
CA ARG A 345 10.63 19.77 -5.47
C ARG A 345 11.59 20.82 -4.89
N ARG A 346 12.34 21.53 -5.73
CA ARG A 346 13.26 22.60 -5.28
C ARG A 346 12.50 23.78 -4.66
N TRP A 347 11.37 24.18 -5.23
CA TRP A 347 10.48 25.21 -4.69
C TRP A 347 9.99 24.86 -3.28
N VAL A 348 9.45 23.65 -3.09
CA VAL A 348 9.02 23.14 -1.77
C VAL A 348 10.16 23.12 -0.75
N ILE A 349 11.35 22.65 -1.15
CA ILE A 349 12.52 22.61 -0.27
C ILE A 349 13.05 24.01 0.08
N ARG A 350 12.81 25.01 -0.79
CA ARG A 350 13.22 26.42 -0.61
C ARG A 350 12.28 27.16 0.34
N PHE A 351 10.96 27.15 0.10
CA PHE A 351 10.00 27.86 0.96
C PHE A 351 9.85 27.28 2.38
N THR A 352 10.27 26.02 2.58
CA THR A 352 10.31 25.39 3.91
C THR A 352 11.66 25.52 4.63
N SER A 353 12.68 26.11 4.00
CA SER A 353 14.08 26.02 4.45
C SER A 353 14.41 26.74 5.79
N SER A 354 13.67 27.79 6.13
CA SER A 354 13.76 28.53 7.41
C SER A 354 12.93 27.90 8.53
N HIS A 355 12.09 26.91 8.22
CA HIS A 355 11.01 26.43 9.09
C HIS A 355 11.16 24.96 9.49
N LYS A 356 10.49 24.58 10.59
CA LYS A 356 10.44 23.17 11.03
C LYS A 356 9.53 22.38 10.11
N THR A 357 10.08 21.34 9.50
CA THR A 357 9.44 20.66 8.36
C THR A 357 9.40 19.16 8.57
N ILE A 358 8.23 18.56 8.43
CA ILE A 358 8.00 17.12 8.46
C ILE A 358 7.71 16.66 7.03
N LEU A 359 8.51 15.73 6.51
CA LEU A 359 8.44 15.24 5.13
C LEU A 359 8.12 13.74 5.15
N SER A 360 7.33 13.24 4.19
CA SER A 360 7.22 11.79 3.96
C SER A 360 7.73 11.40 2.58
N SER A 361 8.39 10.25 2.49
CA SER A 361 8.54 9.52 1.23
C SER A 361 8.49 8.02 1.45
N SER A 362 8.08 7.30 0.41
CA SER A 362 8.11 5.84 0.41
C SER A 362 9.50 5.32 0.02
N ALA A 363 9.81 4.10 0.48
CA ALA A 363 11.13 3.54 0.35
C ALA A 363 11.60 3.27 -1.10
N ASN A 364 10.72 3.43 -2.09
CA ASN A 364 11.11 3.46 -3.50
C ASN A 364 11.93 4.68 -3.92
N SER A 365 12.08 5.69 -3.06
CA SER A 365 12.91 6.88 -3.33
C SER A 365 14.35 6.63 -2.88
N THR A 366 15.17 6.06 -3.76
CA THR A 366 16.60 5.78 -3.53
C THR A 366 17.40 7.05 -3.31
N ASP A 367 17.18 8.10 -4.11
CA ASP A 367 17.91 9.36 -3.95
C ASP A 367 17.48 10.18 -2.72
N ASP A 368 16.33 9.90 -2.08
CA ASP A 368 16.08 10.41 -0.72
C ASP A 368 16.95 9.66 0.31
N LEU A 369 17.13 8.34 0.15
CA LEU A 369 18.04 7.53 0.98
C LEU A 369 19.51 7.97 0.85
N GLU A 370 19.91 8.44 -0.34
CA GLU A 370 21.22 9.08 -0.57
C GLU A 370 21.29 10.48 0.06
N GLU A 371 20.25 11.30 -0.09
CA GLU A 371 20.17 12.63 0.55
C GLU A 371 20.35 12.53 2.08
N PHE A 372 19.85 11.46 2.70
CA PHE A 372 20.05 11.17 4.13
C PHE A 372 21.49 10.82 4.53
N LYS A 373 22.35 10.37 3.60
CA LYS A 373 23.77 10.11 3.88
C LYS A 373 24.61 11.39 3.84
N HIS A 374 24.16 12.40 3.09
CA HIS A 374 24.95 13.59 2.76
C HIS A 374 24.53 14.86 3.50
N GLN A 375 23.31 14.93 4.07
CA GLN A 375 22.80 16.12 4.76
C GLN A 375 22.66 15.94 6.27
N THR A 376 23.38 16.75 7.03
CA THR A 376 23.38 16.77 8.51
C THR A 376 22.11 17.37 9.15
N TYR A 377 21.27 18.08 8.38
CA TYR A 377 20.07 18.78 8.87
C TYR A 377 18.79 17.92 8.88
N ASN A 378 18.86 16.67 8.41
CA ASN A 378 17.74 15.74 8.30
C ASN A 378 17.77 14.72 9.45
N TRP A 379 16.69 14.64 10.22
CA TRP A 379 16.36 13.51 11.07
C TRP A 379 15.48 12.52 10.29
N VAL A 380 15.64 11.20 10.48
CA VAL A 380 14.94 10.19 9.67
C VAL A 380 14.32 9.11 10.56
N VAL A 381 13.00 9.19 10.72
CA VAL A 381 12.18 8.18 11.38
C VAL A 381 11.84 7.09 10.35
N ARG A 382 12.35 5.88 10.57
CA ARG A 382 12.22 4.74 9.66
C ARG A 382 11.06 3.84 10.07
N VAL A 383 10.05 3.71 9.20
CA VAL A 383 8.84 2.90 9.42
C VAL A 383 8.71 1.79 8.38
N TYR A 384 9.16 0.60 8.75
CA TYR A 384 9.14 -0.59 7.88
C TYR A 384 8.16 -1.66 8.35
N GLY A 385 7.68 -2.48 7.42
CA GLY A 385 6.73 -3.55 7.68
C GLY A 385 5.28 -3.08 7.59
N GLY A 386 4.43 -3.59 8.48
CA GLY A 386 2.99 -3.31 8.53
C GLY A 386 2.51 -3.01 9.96
N PHE A 387 1.31 -3.50 10.30
CA PHE A 387 0.79 -3.42 11.66
C PHE A 387 1.62 -4.26 12.65
N THR A 388 1.75 -3.79 13.89
CA THR A 388 2.32 -4.58 15.01
C THR A 388 1.39 -5.76 15.38
N LYS A 389 1.88 -6.73 16.18
CA LYS A 389 1.04 -7.84 16.70
C LYS A 389 -0.24 -7.31 17.38
N THR A 390 -0.14 -6.23 18.15
CA THR A 390 -1.26 -5.59 18.85
C THR A 390 -2.22 -4.92 17.87
N GLU A 391 -1.70 -4.13 16.93
CA GLU A 391 -2.49 -3.48 15.88
C GLU A 391 -3.25 -4.51 15.02
N MET A 392 -2.58 -5.59 14.61
CA MET A 392 -3.16 -6.66 13.80
C MET A 392 -4.24 -7.44 14.56
N LYS A 393 -4.06 -7.67 15.88
CA LYS A 393 -5.08 -8.27 16.76
C LYS A 393 -6.35 -7.41 16.83
N GLN A 394 -6.24 -6.08 16.86
CA GLN A 394 -7.40 -5.20 16.80
C GLN A 394 -8.01 -5.15 15.39
N TRP A 395 -7.19 -5.11 14.34
CA TRP A 395 -7.68 -5.18 12.96
C TRP A 395 -8.56 -6.41 12.73
N TRP A 396 -8.12 -7.60 13.17
CA TRP A 396 -8.96 -8.82 13.12
C TRP A 396 -10.23 -8.75 13.97
N ARG A 397 -10.23 -8.03 15.09
CA ARG A 397 -11.42 -7.84 15.94
C ARG A 397 -12.45 -6.92 15.29
N GLN A 398 -12.00 -5.90 14.56
CA GLN A 398 -12.86 -5.02 13.76
C GLN A 398 -13.39 -5.74 12.51
N HIS A 399 -12.62 -6.69 11.97
CA HIS A 399 -12.93 -7.42 10.73
C HIS A 399 -13.42 -8.86 10.93
N LYS A 400 -14.07 -9.18 12.07
CA LYS A 400 -14.56 -10.54 12.41
C LYS A 400 -15.47 -11.18 11.35
N GLY A 401 -16.15 -10.38 10.52
CA GLY A 401 -17.03 -10.87 9.46
C GLY A 401 -16.34 -11.38 8.18
N ILE A 402 -15.01 -11.26 8.05
CA ILE A 402 -14.31 -11.68 6.84
C ILE A 402 -14.35 -13.21 6.67
N LYS A 403 -14.81 -13.67 5.50
CA LYS A 403 -14.71 -15.09 5.13
C LYS A 403 -13.32 -15.44 4.59
N LEU A 404 -12.54 -16.18 5.37
CA LEU A 404 -11.15 -16.53 5.04
C LEU A 404 -10.96 -17.54 3.89
N ARG A 405 -12.03 -18.13 3.32
CA ARG A 405 -11.99 -19.01 2.12
C ARG A 405 -10.90 -20.10 2.13
N GLY A 406 -10.57 -20.64 3.30
CA GLY A 406 -9.56 -21.70 3.47
C GLY A 406 -8.13 -21.24 3.77
N TYR A 407 -7.89 -19.94 3.91
CA TYR A 407 -6.63 -19.39 4.42
C TYR A 407 -6.65 -19.27 5.96
N THR A 408 -5.49 -19.41 6.61
CA THR A 408 -5.31 -19.09 8.03
C THR A 408 -5.00 -17.60 8.21
N ARG A 409 -5.16 -17.04 9.41
CA ARG A 409 -4.76 -15.64 9.69
C ARG A 409 -3.26 -15.44 9.47
N ASP A 410 -2.44 -16.36 9.97
CA ASP A 410 -0.99 -16.34 9.84
C ASP A 410 -0.55 -16.27 8.37
N LYS A 411 -1.23 -17.01 7.47
CA LYS A 411 -0.94 -16.98 6.02
C LYS A 411 -1.30 -15.64 5.38
N VAL A 412 -2.29 -14.93 5.91
CA VAL A 412 -2.65 -13.57 5.47
C VAL A 412 -1.64 -12.56 6.00
N GLU A 413 -1.27 -12.67 7.27
CA GLU A 413 -0.30 -11.81 7.95
C GLU A 413 1.08 -11.91 7.30
N ASP A 414 1.57 -13.12 7.02
CA ASP A 414 2.81 -13.36 6.28
C ASP A 414 2.72 -12.80 4.86
N PHE A 415 1.74 -13.23 4.06
CA PHE A 415 1.60 -12.84 2.65
C PHE A 415 1.52 -11.32 2.47
N THR A 416 0.74 -10.64 3.31
CA THR A 416 0.55 -9.18 3.26
C THR A 416 1.59 -8.39 4.04
N GLY A 417 2.43 -9.03 4.86
CA GLY A 417 3.33 -8.34 5.79
C GLY A 417 2.62 -7.51 6.86
N CYS A 418 1.35 -7.81 7.11
CA CYS A 418 0.41 -6.94 7.83
C CYS A 418 0.31 -5.50 7.29
N ILE A 419 0.72 -5.24 6.03
CA ILE A 419 0.78 -3.89 5.46
C ILE A 419 -0.67 -3.39 5.24
N PRO A 420 -1.09 -2.25 5.84
CA PRO A 420 -2.48 -1.79 5.80
C PRO A 420 -3.06 -1.65 4.38
N LEU A 421 -2.26 -1.18 3.41
CA LEU A 421 -2.68 -1.11 2.01
C LEU A 421 -2.93 -2.50 1.38
N LEU A 422 -2.10 -3.49 1.69
CA LEU A 422 -2.26 -4.86 1.17
C LEU A 422 -3.43 -5.56 1.86
N LEU A 423 -3.61 -5.34 3.17
CA LEU A 423 -4.80 -5.77 3.92
C LEU A 423 -6.10 -5.15 3.35
N LYS A 424 -6.10 -3.86 2.96
CA LYS A 424 -7.27 -3.22 2.31
C LYS A 424 -7.56 -3.79 0.91
N GLN A 425 -6.53 -4.23 0.17
CA GLN A 425 -6.69 -4.88 -1.15
C GLN A 425 -7.12 -6.34 -1.05
N PHE A 426 -6.72 -7.02 0.02
CA PHE A 426 -7.02 -8.42 0.34
C PHE A 426 -8.51 -8.68 0.63
N VAL A 427 -9.22 -7.69 1.19
CA VAL A 427 -10.64 -7.79 1.54
C VAL A 427 -11.53 -7.23 0.43
N LYS A 428 -12.17 -8.11 -0.34
CA LYS A 428 -13.11 -7.71 -1.39
C LYS A 428 -14.51 -8.21 -1.05
N ASN A 429 -15.45 -7.28 -0.88
CA ASN A 429 -16.85 -7.57 -0.52
C ASN A 429 -17.02 -8.44 0.75
N GLY A 430 -16.15 -8.26 1.75
CA GLY A 430 -16.16 -9.04 3.00
C GLY A 430 -15.55 -10.44 2.86
N GLU A 431 -14.93 -10.77 1.73
CA GLU A 431 -14.30 -12.06 1.49
C GLU A 431 -12.83 -11.90 1.07
N VAL A 432 -12.06 -12.96 1.29
CA VAL A 432 -10.62 -12.99 0.99
C VAL A 432 -10.35 -13.26 -0.49
N ASP A 433 -9.55 -12.40 -1.10
CA ASP A 433 -9.08 -12.57 -2.49
C ASP A 433 -7.57 -12.32 -2.63
N LEU A 434 -6.77 -13.36 -2.34
CA LEU A 434 -5.33 -13.36 -2.64
C LEU A 434 -5.01 -13.49 -4.15
N THR A 435 -6.02 -13.67 -4.99
CA THR A 435 -5.89 -13.70 -6.45
C THR A 435 -6.20 -12.35 -7.11
N ALA A 436 -6.43 -11.30 -6.31
CA ALA A 436 -6.67 -9.96 -6.82
C ALA A 436 -5.52 -9.50 -7.74
N PRO A 437 -5.79 -8.89 -8.92
CA PRO A 437 -4.77 -8.56 -9.92
C PRO A 437 -3.58 -7.74 -9.38
N LYS A 438 -3.79 -6.96 -8.31
CA LYS A 438 -2.74 -6.16 -7.69
C LYS A 438 -1.65 -7.00 -7.01
N PHE A 439 -1.95 -8.19 -6.50
CA PHE A 439 -0.94 -9.09 -5.94
C PHE A 439 -0.09 -9.73 -7.03
N ASN A 440 -0.71 -10.12 -8.16
CA ASN A 440 0.03 -10.57 -9.34
C ASN A 440 0.97 -9.47 -9.84
N GLN A 441 0.49 -8.22 -9.96
CA GLN A 441 1.35 -7.09 -10.33
C GLN A 441 2.54 -6.92 -9.37
N ILE A 442 2.32 -7.01 -8.05
CA ILE A 442 3.43 -6.90 -7.07
C ILE A 442 4.44 -8.05 -7.22
N TYR A 443 3.96 -9.26 -7.49
CA TYR A 443 4.79 -10.43 -7.78
C TYR A 443 5.64 -10.21 -9.03
N ASP A 444 5.00 -9.84 -10.15
CA ASP A 444 5.63 -9.64 -11.45
C ASP A 444 6.61 -8.45 -11.44
N ASP A 445 6.24 -7.32 -10.82
CA ASP A 445 7.12 -6.17 -10.60
C ASP A 445 8.40 -6.57 -9.85
N SER A 446 8.29 -7.47 -8.86
CA SER A 446 9.41 -7.93 -8.04
C SER A 446 10.31 -8.91 -8.81
N VAL A 447 9.71 -9.81 -9.59
CA VAL A 447 10.43 -10.72 -10.50
C VAL A 447 11.20 -9.93 -11.56
N HIS A 448 10.56 -8.95 -12.20
CA HIS A 448 11.20 -8.08 -13.19
C HIS A 448 12.32 -7.22 -12.59
N PHE A 449 12.19 -6.79 -11.32
CA PHE A 449 13.29 -6.10 -10.63
C PHE A 449 14.54 -7.00 -10.55
N VAL A 450 14.40 -8.26 -10.07
CA VAL A 450 15.52 -9.22 -9.97
C VAL A 450 16.15 -9.49 -11.33
N GLN A 451 15.33 -9.74 -12.35
CA GLN A 451 15.78 -9.98 -13.73
C GLN A 451 16.56 -8.78 -14.29
N ARG A 452 16.04 -7.56 -14.05
CA ARG A 452 16.72 -6.32 -14.46
C ARG A 452 18.09 -6.21 -13.80
N ILE A 453 18.19 -6.34 -12.47
CA ILE A 453 19.47 -6.30 -11.75
C ILE A 453 20.45 -7.34 -12.34
N ARG A 454 20.01 -8.60 -12.53
CA ARG A 454 20.85 -9.64 -13.13
C ARG A 454 21.37 -9.29 -14.52
N SER A 455 20.56 -8.61 -15.34
CA SER A 455 20.94 -8.20 -16.69
C SER A 455 21.85 -6.96 -16.74
N THR A 456 21.85 -6.11 -15.71
CA THR A 456 22.58 -4.83 -15.72
C THR A 456 23.89 -4.83 -14.96
N VAL A 457 24.08 -5.71 -13.96
CA VAL A 457 25.24 -5.63 -13.06
C VAL A 457 26.29 -6.73 -13.28
N GLY A 458 27.54 -6.45 -12.87
CA GLY A 458 28.62 -7.43 -12.92
C GLY A 458 28.44 -8.59 -11.92
N ASN A 459 29.19 -9.68 -12.11
CA ASN A 459 29.12 -10.84 -11.21
C ASN A 459 29.49 -10.54 -9.74
N PHE A 460 30.25 -9.47 -9.47
CA PHE A 460 30.55 -9.01 -8.11
C PHE A 460 29.31 -8.40 -7.44
N ASP A 461 28.72 -7.40 -8.07
CA ASP A 461 27.51 -6.71 -7.60
C ASP A 461 26.31 -7.66 -7.50
N TRP A 462 26.20 -8.62 -8.43
CA TRP A 462 25.20 -9.69 -8.38
C TRP A 462 25.34 -10.55 -7.12
N LYS A 463 26.57 -10.93 -6.75
CA LYS A 463 26.82 -11.66 -5.49
C LYS A 463 26.49 -10.80 -4.27
N GLY A 464 26.80 -9.50 -4.32
CA GLY A 464 26.41 -8.54 -3.27
C GLY A 464 24.89 -8.45 -3.10
N TYR A 465 24.14 -8.35 -4.21
CA TYR A 465 22.68 -8.38 -4.25
C TYR A 465 22.11 -9.66 -3.63
N CYS A 466 22.56 -10.83 -4.10
CA CYS A 466 22.14 -12.12 -3.55
C CYS A 466 22.43 -12.22 -2.04
N ALA A 467 23.64 -11.86 -1.60
CA ALA A 467 24.01 -11.92 -0.20
C ALA A 467 23.16 -10.97 0.68
N PHE A 468 22.82 -9.78 0.19
CA PHE A 468 21.92 -8.85 0.90
C PHE A 468 20.49 -9.41 1.01
N VAL A 469 19.93 -9.92 -0.09
CA VAL A 469 18.57 -10.47 -0.10
C VAL A 469 18.48 -11.73 0.77
N ARG A 470 19.48 -12.62 0.69
CA ARG A 470 19.57 -13.80 1.58
C ARG A 470 19.61 -13.38 3.05
N ALA A 471 20.46 -12.42 3.41
CA ALA A 471 20.52 -11.93 4.78
C ALA A 471 19.17 -11.36 5.25
N CYS A 472 18.42 -10.71 4.35
CA CYS A 472 17.06 -10.25 4.68
C CYS A 472 16.06 -11.39 4.92
N ILE A 473 16.14 -12.47 4.13
CA ILE A 473 15.25 -13.63 4.26
C ILE A 473 15.57 -14.43 5.54
N CYS A 474 16.84 -14.53 5.91
CA CYS A 474 17.34 -15.27 7.07
C CYS A 474 17.40 -14.47 8.39
N ASN A 475 16.95 -13.21 8.46
CA ASN A 475 17.21 -12.31 9.60
C ASN A 475 18.71 -12.18 9.97
N GLU A 476 19.61 -12.36 9.02
CA GLU A 476 21.06 -12.27 9.24
C GLU A 476 21.57 -10.83 9.09
N ARG A 477 22.80 -10.59 9.55
CA ARG A 477 23.50 -9.32 9.34
C ARG A 477 23.84 -9.14 7.86
N VAL A 478 23.40 -8.03 7.26
CA VAL A 478 23.68 -7.75 5.84
C VAL A 478 25.19 -7.52 5.60
N PRO A 479 25.69 -7.78 4.38
CA PRO A 479 27.11 -7.61 4.05
C PRO A 479 27.63 -6.19 4.34
N PRO A 480 28.88 -6.03 4.83
CA PRO A 480 29.50 -4.72 4.94
C PRO A 480 29.67 -4.07 3.55
N GLY A 481 29.64 -2.74 3.50
CA GLY A 481 29.78 -2.00 2.23
C GLY A 481 28.51 -1.90 1.37
N TRP A 482 27.44 -2.63 1.69
CA TRP A 482 26.17 -2.60 0.92
C TRP A 482 25.61 -1.18 0.70
N GLY A 483 25.89 -0.25 1.61
CA GLY A 483 25.46 1.14 1.52
C GLY A 483 26.05 1.94 0.35
N ALA A 484 27.02 1.38 -0.38
CA ALA A 484 27.51 1.91 -1.66
C ALA A 484 26.67 1.45 -2.88
N HIS A 485 25.75 0.50 -2.69
CA HIS A 485 24.97 -0.19 -3.72
C HIS A 485 23.46 -0.14 -3.41
N VAL A 486 22.97 1.01 -2.93
CA VAL A 486 21.59 1.15 -2.47
C VAL A 486 20.58 1.05 -3.61
N GLU A 487 20.98 1.46 -4.81
CA GLU A 487 20.23 1.40 -6.06
C GLU A 487 19.96 -0.02 -6.55
N LEU A 488 20.74 -1.02 -6.09
CA LEU A 488 20.55 -2.43 -6.45
C LEU A 488 19.44 -3.11 -5.65
N ILE A 489 18.98 -2.51 -4.54
CA ILE A 489 18.02 -3.13 -3.62
C ILE A 489 16.63 -2.50 -3.80
N ASP A 490 15.59 -3.33 -3.88
CA ASP A 490 14.22 -2.85 -3.82
C ASP A 490 13.83 -2.54 -2.36
N HIS A 491 14.19 -1.33 -1.93
CA HIS A 491 13.92 -0.80 -0.58
C HIS A 491 12.44 -0.74 -0.21
N ARG A 492 11.51 -0.90 -1.18
CA ARG A 492 10.08 -1.09 -0.87
C ARG A 492 9.86 -2.32 -0.01
N TYR A 493 10.67 -3.37 -0.23
CA TYR A 493 10.41 -4.72 0.25
C TYR A 493 11.56 -5.34 1.04
N PHE A 494 12.82 -4.95 0.81
CA PHE A 494 14.01 -5.44 1.52
C PHE A 494 14.79 -4.28 2.13
N TYR A 495 15.19 -4.37 3.40
CA TYR A 495 15.80 -3.25 4.12
C TYR A 495 16.72 -3.71 5.25
N GLN A 496 17.65 -2.83 5.64
CA GLN A 496 18.47 -3.01 6.85
C GLN A 496 17.82 -2.28 8.04
N ARG A 497 17.77 -2.92 9.21
CA ARG A 497 17.46 -2.26 10.50
C ARG A 497 18.72 -1.64 11.12
N ASN A 498 18.55 -0.80 12.15
CA ASN A 498 19.64 -0.10 12.83
C ASN A 498 20.64 -1.07 13.51
N ASP A 499 20.19 -2.26 13.88
CA ASP A 499 20.97 -3.40 14.40
C ASP A 499 21.86 -4.08 13.33
N LYS A 500 21.81 -3.60 12.09
CA LYS A 500 22.46 -4.12 10.87
C LYS A 500 21.89 -5.43 10.33
N ILE A 501 20.76 -5.90 10.87
CA ILE A 501 20.04 -7.08 10.41
C ILE A 501 19.21 -6.76 9.17
N GLY A 502 19.25 -7.63 8.18
CA GLY A 502 18.39 -7.58 7.00
C GLY A 502 16.98 -8.03 7.35
N ARG A 503 15.97 -7.43 6.72
CA ARG A 503 14.56 -7.81 6.86
C ARG A 503 13.83 -7.62 5.53
N TYR A 504 12.71 -8.33 5.38
CA TYR A 504 11.75 -8.10 4.29
C TYR A 504 10.40 -7.62 4.84
N THR A 505 9.56 -7.04 4.00
CA THR A 505 8.28 -6.46 4.43
C THR A 505 7.10 -7.42 4.35
N CYS A 506 7.05 -8.33 3.36
CA CYS A 506 5.94 -9.28 3.18
C CYS A 506 6.36 -10.57 2.47
N GLY A 507 5.64 -11.66 2.77
CA GLY A 507 5.86 -13.00 2.22
C GLY A 507 5.62 -13.08 0.71
N LEU A 508 4.66 -12.33 0.16
CA LEU A 508 4.40 -12.28 -1.29
C LEU A 508 5.68 -11.95 -2.09
N VAL A 509 6.43 -10.93 -1.65
CA VAL A 509 7.65 -10.51 -2.36
C VAL A 509 8.85 -11.38 -2.00
N ARG A 510 8.95 -11.85 -0.74
CA ARG A 510 9.92 -12.88 -0.35
C ARG A 510 9.85 -14.06 -1.32
N ASP A 511 8.67 -14.64 -1.50
CA ASP A 511 8.47 -15.84 -2.32
C ASP A 511 8.80 -15.56 -3.80
N ALA A 512 8.35 -14.41 -4.33
CA ALA A 512 8.61 -13.98 -5.71
C ALA A 512 10.12 -13.86 -6.02
N VAL A 513 10.82 -13.10 -5.17
CA VAL A 513 12.26 -12.83 -5.35
C VAL A 513 13.08 -14.09 -5.10
N THR A 514 12.71 -14.91 -4.12
CA THR A 514 13.42 -16.16 -3.80
C THR A 514 13.27 -17.19 -4.92
N ASN A 515 12.07 -17.35 -5.48
CA ASN A 515 11.86 -18.22 -6.64
C ASN A 515 12.72 -17.76 -7.83
N GLN A 516 12.72 -16.46 -8.14
CA GLN A 516 13.49 -15.92 -9.26
C GLN A 516 15.00 -16.01 -9.03
N LEU A 517 15.48 -15.81 -7.80
CA LEU A 517 16.89 -15.97 -7.43
C LEU A 517 17.33 -17.44 -7.52
N PHE A 518 16.53 -18.37 -7.03
CA PHE A 518 16.82 -19.80 -7.06
C PHE A 518 16.81 -20.39 -8.49
N GLU A 519 16.06 -19.77 -9.41
CA GLU A 519 16.12 -20.07 -10.83
C GLU A 519 17.39 -19.55 -11.50
N LEU A 520 17.80 -18.30 -11.21
CA LEU A 520 18.98 -17.66 -11.80
C LEU A 520 20.30 -18.19 -11.23
N ASP A 521 20.29 -18.58 -9.96
CA ASP A 521 21.42 -19.17 -9.25
C ASP A 521 20.93 -20.25 -8.28
N THR A 522 21.06 -21.51 -8.69
CA THR A 522 20.62 -22.65 -7.87
C THR A 522 21.49 -22.91 -6.63
N THR A 523 22.51 -22.08 -6.38
CA THR A 523 23.30 -22.07 -5.13
C THR A 523 22.83 -21.01 -4.14
N PHE A 524 21.85 -20.17 -4.51
CA PHE A 524 21.28 -19.13 -3.64
C PHE A 524 20.77 -19.68 -2.30
N ILE A 525 20.21 -20.90 -2.32
CA ILE A 525 19.73 -21.63 -1.15
C ILE A 525 20.52 -22.94 -0.99
N ASP A 526 20.95 -23.17 0.24
CA ASP A 526 21.64 -24.34 0.75
C ASP A 526 21.01 -24.77 2.08
N THR A 527 21.53 -25.81 2.72
CA THR A 527 21.05 -26.29 4.03
C THR A 527 21.36 -25.32 5.18
N GLY A 528 22.37 -24.47 5.05
CA GLY A 528 22.68 -23.41 6.00
C GLY A 528 21.60 -22.32 6.09
N PHE A 529 20.68 -22.28 5.12
CA PHE A 529 19.45 -21.48 5.19
C PHE A 529 18.61 -21.77 6.45
N LEU A 530 18.67 -23.01 6.98
CA LEU A 530 17.95 -23.38 8.21
C LEU A 530 18.62 -22.91 9.51
N ALA A 531 19.83 -22.34 9.48
CA ALA A 531 20.50 -21.87 10.69
C ALA A 531 19.74 -20.74 11.43
N SER A 532 18.88 -20.02 10.70
CA SER A 532 18.01 -18.96 11.24
C SER A 532 16.58 -19.43 11.59
N LEU A 533 16.27 -20.73 11.45
CA LEU A 533 14.90 -21.24 11.61
C LEU A 533 14.31 -20.96 13.01
N SER A 534 15.16 -20.95 14.04
CA SER A 534 14.80 -20.59 15.42
C SER A 534 14.29 -19.15 15.56
N ASP A 535 14.83 -18.18 14.79
CA ASP A 535 14.36 -16.79 14.79
C ASP A 535 12.94 -16.63 14.23
N PHE A 536 12.44 -17.65 13.53
CA PHE A 536 11.13 -17.68 12.89
C PHE A 536 10.14 -18.66 13.52
N VAL A 537 10.50 -19.35 14.61
CA VAL A 537 9.67 -20.44 15.17
C VAL A 537 8.22 -20.05 15.48
N HIS A 538 7.99 -18.80 15.90
CA HIS A 538 6.66 -18.24 16.17
C HIS A 538 5.87 -17.83 14.91
N ASN A 539 6.45 -17.93 13.71
CA ASN A 539 5.80 -17.72 12.42
C ASN A 539 5.82 -19.03 11.61
N ARG A 540 4.78 -19.85 11.80
CA ARG A 540 4.65 -21.17 11.13
C ARG A 540 4.65 -21.09 9.61
N CYS A 541 4.24 -19.96 9.02
CA CYS A 541 4.28 -19.77 7.56
C CYS A 541 5.72 -19.63 7.05
N VAL A 542 6.58 -18.88 7.75
CA VAL A 542 8.00 -18.80 7.41
C VAL A 542 8.71 -20.12 7.67
N VAL A 543 8.43 -20.80 8.78
CA VAL A 543 8.98 -22.13 9.07
C VAL A 543 8.62 -23.13 7.96
N GLY A 544 7.36 -23.16 7.53
CA GLY A 544 6.91 -24.00 6.41
C GLY A 544 7.68 -23.69 5.12
N TYR A 545 7.72 -22.42 4.72
CA TYR A 545 8.49 -21.92 3.58
C TYR A 545 9.98 -22.31 3.64
N MET A 546 10.64 -22.17 4.80
CA MET A 546 12.06 -22.51 4.94
C MET A 546 12.30 -24.01 4.79
N MET A 547 11.44 -24.82 5.38
CA MET A 547 11.49 -26.28 5.28
C MET A 547 11.19 -26.77 3.86
N GLU A 548 10.20 -26.18 3.17
CA GLU A 548 9.89 -26.44 1.76
C GLU A 548 11.14 -26.27 0.87
N TYR A 549 11.81 -25.13 0.98
CA TYR A 549 13.02 -24.84 0.21
C TYR A 549 14.19 -25.76 0.55
N ALA A 550 14.44 -26.04 1.83
CA ALA A 550 15.52 -26.93 2.24
C ALA A 550 15.28 -28.37 1.75
N ILE A 551 14.06 -28.89 1.90
CA ILE A 551 13.68 -30.25 1.48
C ILE A 551 13.78 -30.41 -0.04
N LEU A 552 13.20 -29.48 -0.82
CA LEU A 552 13.32 -29.51 -2.29
C LEU A 552 14.79 -29.40 -2.75
N THR A 553 15.60 -28.63 -2.04
CA THR A 553 17.04 -28.52 -2.31
C THR A 553 17.79 -29.81 -1.99
N SER A 554 17.44 -30.50 -0.91
CA SER A 554 17.98 -31.82 -0.56
C SER A 554 17.61 -32.86 -1.62
N ILE A 555 16.31 -32.97 -1.98
CA ILE A 555 15.81 -33.90 -3.02
C ILE A 555 16.53 -33.67 -4.35
N ARG A 556 16.73 -32.41 -4.75
CA ARG A 556 17.50 -32.06 -5.96
C ARG A 556 18.94 -32.57 -5.87
N SER A 557 19.62 -32.33 -4.75
CA SER A 557 21.06 -32.60 -4.60
C SER A 557 21.41 -34.06 -4.32
N THR A 558 20.55 -34.81 -3.63
CA THR A 558 20.83 -36.19 -3.17
C THR A 558 19.80 -37.22 -3.60
N GLY A 559 18.70 -36.81 -4.23
CA GLY A 559 17.55 -37.68 -4.47
C GLY A 559 16.78 -38.04 -3.20
N LEU A 560 15.92 -39.05 -3.30
CA LEU A 560 15.13 -39.63 -2.19
C LEU A 560 15.59 -41.07 -1.92
N ARG A 561 16.48 -41.26 -0.94
CA ARG A 561 17.12 -42.56 -0.66
C ARG A 561 16.14 -43.67 -0.28
N ILE A 562 15.08 -43.33 0.46
CA ILE A 562 14.01 -44.26 0.85
C ILE A 562 13.23 -44.84 -0.35
N CYS A 563 13.19 -44.10 -1.47
CA CYS A 563 12.54 -44.54 -2.70
C CYS A 563 13.57 -45.28 -3.58
N LYS A 564 13.45 -46.61 -3.67
CA LYS A 564 14.43 -47.47 -4.37
C LYS A 564 14.75 -46.98 -5.79
N GLY A 565 16.02 -46.62 -6.02
CA GLY A 565 16.52 -46.13 -7.31
C GLY A 565 16.22 -44.65 -7.60
N TRP A 566 15.81 -43.86 -6.60
CA TRP A 566 15.63 -42.40 -6.66
C TRP A 566 16.75 -41.66 -5.90
N ASP A 567 17.80 -42.38 -5.50
CA ASP A 567 19.00 -42.00 -4.73
C ASP A 567 20.03 -41.17 -5.53
N LYS A 568 19.61 -40.58 -6.66
CA LYS A 568 20.46 -39.79 -7.55
C LYS A 568 20.01 -38.32 -7.58
N PRO A 569 20.94 -37.37 -7.78
CA PRO A 569 20.60 -35.96 -8.00
C PRO A 569 19.61 -35.80 -9.16
N MET A 570 18.71 -34.83 -9.07
CA MET A 570 17.67 -34.56 -10.06
C MET A 570 17.84 -33.17 -10.68
N LYS A 571 17.55 -33.03 -11.97
CA LYS A 571 17.49 -31.71 -12.61
C LYS A 571 16.28 -30.96 -12.05
N LEU A 572 16.46 -29.70 -11.65
CA LEU A 572 15.36 -28.82 -11.25
C LEU A 572 14.82 -28.08 -12.48
N ARG A 573 13.49 -28.05 -12.65
CA ARG A 573 12.80 -27.22 -13.65
C ARG A 573 11.64 -26.47 -13.01
N PHE A 574 11.33 -25.28 -13.49
CA PHE A 574 10.19 -24.48 -13.02
C PHE A 574 9.04 -24.51 -14.03
N PHE A 575 7.80 -24.56 -13.56
CA PHE A 575 6.60 -24.49 -14.42
C PHE A 575 5.58 -23.48 -13.88
N THR A 576 4.82 -22.87 -14.79
CA THR A 576 3.69 -21.97 -14.47
C THR A 576 2.37 -22.63 -14.85
N GLN A 577 2.39 -23.42 -15.92
CA GLN A 577 1.27 -24.16 -16.48
C GLN A 577 1.73 -25.57 -16.86
N GLN A 578 0.80 -26.52 -16.95
CA GLN A 578 1.05 -27.91 -17.37
C GLN A 578 1.86 -28.01 -18.68
N LYS A 579 1.63 -27.10 -19.63
CA LYS A 579 2.32 -27.07 -20.94
C LYS A 579 3.82 -26.80 -20.85
N ASP A 580 4.29 -26.24 -19.73
CA ASP A 580 5.70 -25.91 -19.50
C ASP A 580 6.49 -27.16 -19.06
N ILE A 581 5.79 -28.25 -18.73
CA ILE A 581 6.39 -29.54 -18.39
C ILE A 581 6.79 -30.27 -19.67
N GLN A 582 8.05 -30.65 -19.75
CA GLN A 582 8.62 -31.39 -20.86
C GLN A 582 8.63 -32.90 -20.55
N PHE A 583 8.21 -33.70 -21.53
CA PHE A 583 8.11 -35.16 -21.47
C PHE A 583 9.18 -35.84 -22.35
N ASP A 584 10.26 -35.13 -22.66
CA ASP A 584 11.46 -35.58 -23.38
C ASP A 584 12.55 -36.16 -22.44
N ILE A 585 12.17 -36.45 -21.20
CA ILE A 585 13.07 -36.76 -20.07
C ILE A 585 13.36 -38.28 -19.96
N GLN A 586 13.69 -38.94 -21.07
CA GLN A 586 13.92 -40.38 -21.12
C GLN A 586 15.01 -40.82 -20.13
N ASP A 587 14.68 -41.80 -19.27
CA ASP A 587 15.54 -42.42 -18.26
C ASP A 587 16.20 -41.47 -17.23
N GLU A 588 15.79 -40.19 -17.23
CA GLU A 588 16.15 -39.19 -16.23
C GLU A 588 15.02 -38.92 -15.22
N ARG A 589 15.38 -38.36 -14.07
CA ARG A 589 14.44 -37.80 -13.09
C ARG A 589 14.55 -36.28 -13.05
N VAL A 590 13.41 -35.62 -13.14
CA VAL A 590 13.32 -34.17 -13.07
C VAL A 590 12.39 -33.77 -11.94
N LEU A 591 12.89 -32.93 -11.04
CA LEU A 591 12.11 -32.25 -10.01
C LEU A 591 11.54 -30.98 -10.64
N TYR A 592 10.23 -30.94 -10.83
CA TYR A 592 9.48 -29.78 -11.25
C TYR A 592 8.98 -28.99 -10.04
N ARG A 593 9.13 -27.66 -10.07
CA ARG A 593 8.64 -26.74 -9.04
C ARG A 593 7.66 -25.71 -9.64
N PRO A 594 6.47 -25.49 -9.06
CA PRO A 594 5.58 -24.43 -9.51
C PRO A 594 6.18 -23.04 -9.23
N ARG A 595 6.09 -22.12 -10.20
CA ARG A 595 6.49 -20.71 -10.00
C ARG A 595 5.50 -19.94 -9.14
N GLN A 596 4.20 -20.23 -9.27
CA GLN A 596 3.14 -19.44 -8.63
C GLN A 596 2.77 -20.00 -7.25
N THR A 597 2.59 -19.11 -6.29
CA THR A 597 1.95 -19.37 -4.98
C THR A 597 0.48 -19.87 -5.10
N ASN A 598 -0.07 -19.86 -6.32
CA ASN A 598 -1.42 -20.32 -6.65
C ASN A 598 -1.53 -21.82 -6.98
N TYR A 599 -0.42 -22.57 -7.12
CA TYR A 599 -0.47 -24.04 -7.17
C TYR A 599 -0.70 -24.59 -5.76
N LYS A 600 -1.92 -24.40 -5.24
CA LYS A 600 -2.34 -24.70 -3.85
C LYS A 600 -2.33 -26.19 -3.47
N THR A 601 -1.84 -27.07 -4.33
CA THR A 601 -2.03 -28.51 -4.25
C THR A 601 -0.73 -29.28 -4.01
N ILE A 602 0.41 -28.70 -4.39
CA ILE A 602 1.74 -29.32 -4.36
C ILE A 602 2.83 -28.24 -4.30
N ASP A 603 3.95 -28.54 -3.64
CA ASP A 603 5.11 -27.64 -3.56
C ASP A 603 6.21 -28.06 -4.56
N GLY A 604 6.13 -29.28 -5.08
CA GLY A 604 6.96 -29.82 -6.14
C GLY A 604 6.36 -31.07 -6.78
N MET A 605 7.01 -31.60 -7.81
CA MET A 605 6.61 -32.85 -8.47
C MET A 605 7.81 -33.51 -9.12
N ILE A 606 8.06 -34.79 -8.83
CA ILE A 606 9.06 -35.59 -9.54
C ILE A 606 8.39 -36.27 -10.73
N LEU A 607 9.00 -36.14 -11.91
CA LEU A 607 8.63 -36.88 -13.11
C LEU A 607 9.78 -37.78 -13.56
N SER A 608 9.44 -38.96 -14.07
CA SER A 608 10.37 -39.85 -14.76
C SER A 608 9.66 -40.70 -15.80
N ILE A 609 10.28 -40.90 -16.96
CA ILE A 609 9.80 -41.81 -17.99
C ILE A 609 10.68 -43.06 -17.97
N LYS A 610 10.05 -44.22 -17.83
CA LYS A 610 10.72 -45.53 -17.91
C LYS A 610 10.33 -46.22 -19.21
N THR A 611 11.33 -46.51 -20.03
CA THR A 611 11.17 -47.34 -21.22
C THR A 611 11.44 -48.79 -20.82
N GLU A 612 10.50 -49.72 -21.03
CA GLU A 612 10.80 -51.14 -20.82
C GLU A 612 11.78 -51.61 -21.90
N GLU A 613 12.98 -52.08 -21.53
CA GLU A 613 14.05 -52.54 -22.44
C GLU A 613 13.62 -53.63 -23.45
N LYS A 614 12.47 -54.27 -23.18
CA LYS A 614 11.80 -55.25 -24.05
C LYS A 614 10.32 -54.93 -24.23
N ALA A 615 10.00 -53.67 -24.52
CA ALA A 615 8.64 -53.26 -24.86
C ALA A 615 8.11 -54.09 -26.05
N ALA A 616 7.23 -55.06 -25.77
CA ALA A 616 6.52 -55.80 -26.80
C ALA A 616 5.75 -54.81 -27.71
N LYS A 617 5.75 -55.04 -29.02
CA LYS A 617 5.09 -54.17 -30.02
C LYS A 617 3.68 -53.77 -29.55
N GLY A 618 3.50 -52.51 -29.19
CA GLY A 618 2.21 -51.94 -28.76
C GLY A 618 2.10 -51.52 -27.29
N LYS A 619 3.09 -51.82 -26.42
CA LYS A 619 3.13 -51.25 -25.06
C LYS A 619 3.55 -49.77 -25.09
N LYS A 620 2.94 -48.95 -24.22
CA LYS A 620 3.36 -47.56 -23.98
C LYS A 620 4.51 -47.49 -22.98
N PRO A 621 5.38 -46.47 -23.05
CA PRO A 621 6.30 -46.13 -21.97
C PRO A 621 5.54 -45.75 -20.69
N LYS A 622 6.16 -46.01 -19.53
CA LYS A 622 5.59 -45.67 -18.22
C LYS A 622 6.00 -44.28 -17.77
N LEU A 623 5.02 -43.42 -17.49
CA LEU A 623 5.23 -42.10 -16.90
C LEU A 623 4.90 -42.16 -15.41
N LEU A 624 5.92 -42.03 -14.56
CA LEU A 624 5.72 -41.80 -13.14
C LEU A 624 5.46 -40.32 -12.90
N ILE A 625 4.35 -40.03 -12.21
CA ILE A 625 4.01 -38.72 -11.67
C ILE A 625 4.04 -38.83 -10.15
N ALA A 626 4.97 -38.13 -9.51
CA ALA A 626 5.11 -38.12 -8.05
C ALA A 626 4.98 -36.69 -7.50
N PRO A 627 3.75 -36.18 -7.29
CA PRO A 627 3.53 -34.85 -6.73
C PRO A 627 3.91 -34.82 -5.24
N ILE A 628 4.48 -33.72 -4.78
CA ILE A 628 5.04 -33.54 -3.43
C ILE A 628 4.25 -32.46 -2.70
N GLN A 629 3.80 -32.77 -1.48
CA GLN A 629 3.37 -31.77 -0.49
C GLN A 629 4.23 -31.93 0.77
N ILE A 630 4.92 -30.86 1.13
CA ILE A 630 5.72 -30.68 2.33
C ILE A 630 4.84 -29.97 3.37
N THR A 631 4.91 -30.38 4.64
CA THR A 631 4.24 -29.62 5.70
C THR A 631 4.84 -29.84 7.08
N VAL A 632 4.92 -28.75 7.86
CA VAL A 632 5.29 -28.75 9.28
C VAL A 632 4.04 -28.77 10.21
N ALA A 633 2.85 -29.00 9.65
CA ALA A 633 1.60 -29.07 10.37
C ALA A 633 1.17 -30.53 10.62
N LYS A 634 0.71 -30.82 11.84
CA LYS A 634 0.21 -32.14 12.25
C LYS A 634 -1.09 -32.56 11.55
N SER A 635 -1.83 -31.59 11.00
CA SER A 635 -3.03 -31.82 10.19
C SER A 635 -2.79 -31.34 8.77
N HIS A 636 -2.99 -32.24 7.81
CA HIS A 636 -2.71 -31.95 6.41
C HIS A 636 -3.90 -31.25 5.73
N SER A 637 -3.59 -30.35 4.79
CA SER A 637 -4.58 -29.80 3.86
C SER A 637 -5.18 -30.90 2.98
N ASN A 638 -6.32 -30.63 2.34
CA ASN A 638 -6.87 -31.51 1.29
C ASN A 638 -6.03 -31.49 -0.02
N SER A 639 -4.71 -31.28 0.05
CA SER A 639 -3.80 -31.10 -1.09
C SER A 639 -3.87 -32.27 -2.08
N TYR A 640 -3.76 -33.51 -1.60
CA TYR A 640 -4.00 -34.73 -2.38
C TYR A 640 -5.36 -34.71 -3.12
N ARG A 641 -6.47 -34.45 -2.42
CA ARG A 641 -7.81 -34.39 -3.04
C ARG A 641 -7.96 -33.23 -4.03
N ASN A 642 -7.28 -32.11 -3.79
CA ASN A 642 -7.28 -30.96 -4.71
C ASN A 642 -6.45 -31.28 -5.97
N PHE A 643 -5.27 -31.88 -5.82
CA PHE A 643 -4.47 -32.40 -6.94
C PHE A 643 -5.28 -33.41 -7.77
N LEU A 644 -6.02 -34.34 -7.15
CA LEU A 644 -6.89 -35.29 -7.85
C LEU A 644 -8.07 -34.66 -8.61
N ARG A 645 -8.53 -33.46 -8.22
CA ARG A 645 -9.52 -32.69 -8.99
C ARG A 645 -8.89 -32.10 -10.25
N GLU A 646 -7.65 -31.63 -10.15
CA GLU A 646 -6.87 -31.10 -11.26
C GLU A 646 -6.28 -32.20 -12.15
N TYR A 647 -6.07 -33.41 -11.63
CA TYR A 647 -5.43 -34.55 -12.28
C TYR A 647 -5.98 -34.84 -13.69
N ARG A 648 -7.29 -34.75 -13.90
CA ARG A 648 -7.90 -34.90 -15.23
C ARG A 648 -7.31 -33.97 -16.28
N HIS A 649 -6.97 -32.73 -15.91
CA HIS A 649 -6.30 -31.78 -16.79
C HIS A 649 -4.84 -32.21 -17.01
N TRP A 650 -4.12 -32.48 -15.93
CA TRP A 650 -2.72 -32.96 -15.92
C TRP A 650 -2.45 -34.14 -16.87
N VAL A 651 -3.40 -35.07 -17.03
CA VAL A 651 -3.19 -36.27 -17.84
C VAL A 651 -3.96 -36.34 -19.16
N LYS A 652 -4.82 -35.34 -19.48
CA LYS A 652 -5.76 -35.41 -20.62
C LYS A 652 -5.10 -35.70 -21.97
N GLY A 653 -3.91 -35.14 -22.22
CA GLY A 653 -3.09 -35.46 -23.40
C GLY A 653 -2.25 -36.73 -23.20
N GLN A 654 -1.58 -36.83 -22.04
CA GLN A 654 -0.54 -37.81 -21.77
C GLN A 654 -1.04 -39.27 -21.72
N LEU A 655 -2.32 -39.51 -21.39
CA LEU A 655 -2.92 -40.85 -21.44
C LEU A 655 -2.91 -41.50 -22.84
N ARG A 656 -2.69 -40.72 -23.91
CA ARG A 656 -2.52 -41.27 -25.27
C ARG A 656 -1.12 -41.87 -25.48
N GLU A 657 -0.11 -41.27 -24.87
CA GLU A 657 1.31 -41.55 -25.12
C GLU A 657 1.93 -42.45 -24.05
N PHE A 658 1.46 -42.33 -22.80
CA PHE A 658 2.03 -43.01 -21.63
C PHE A 658 1.02 -43.84 -20.86
N ASP A 659 1.50 -44.89 -20.20
CA ASP A 659 0.82 -45.52 -19.07
C ASP A 659 1.26 -44.82 -17.78
N ILE A 660 0.32 -44.27 -17.01
CA ILE A 660 0.62 -43.34 -15.91
C ILE A 660 0.58 -44.05 -14.56
N GLU A 661 1.70 -43.98 -13.83
CA GLU A 661 1.82 -44.39 -12.43
C GLU A 661 1.79 -43.12 -11.56
N LEU A 662 0.89 -43.06 -10.56
CA LEU A 662 0.72 -41.90 -9.67
C LEU A 662 1.10 -42.28 -8.23
N GLU A 663 2.00 -41.51 -7.62
CA GLU A 663 2.42 -41.69 -6.23
C GLU A 663 2.50 -40.32 -5.52
N PHE A 664 1.51 -40.00 -4.67
CA PHE A 664 1.49 -38.73 -3.94
C PHE A 664 2.41 -38.79 -2.73
N LEU A 665 3.37 -37.87 -2.64
CA LEU A 665 4.39 -37.82 -1.59
C LEU A 665 4.04 -36.76 -0.54
N TRP A 666 3.77 -37.21 0.67
CA TRP A 666 3.68 -36.36 1.85
C TRP A 666 5.04 -36.31 2.54
N ILE A 667 5.62 -35.11 2.69
CA ILE A 667 6.88 -34.93 3.40
C ILE A 667 6.62 -34.17 4.71
N THR A 668 6.84 -34.83 5.84
CA THR A 668 6.32 -34.44 7.16
C THR A 668 7.34 -34.66 8.26
N PRO A 669 7.21 -34.01 9.44
CA PRO A 669 8.07 -34.33 10.59
C PRO A 669 7.74 -35.70 11.19
N ASP A 670 6.47 -36.12 11.15
CA ASP A 670 5.97 -37.36 11.76
C ASP A 670 5.86 -38.50 10.72
N LYS A 671 5.94 -39.75 11.19
CA LYS A 671 5.70 -40.98 10.40
C LYS A 671 4.20 -41.26 10.29
N CYS A 672 3.70 -41.45 9.07
CA CYS A 672 2.36 -41.95 8.77
C CYS A 672 2.42 -43.17 7.84
N ASP A 673 1.40 -44.03 7.90
CA ASP A 673 1.32 -45.22 7.04
C ASP A 673 1.08 -44.86 5.57
N ALA A 674 1.56 -45.74 4.68
CA ALA A 674 1.27 -45.64 3.25
C ALA A 674 -0.18 -46.07 2.97
N VAL A 675 -0.94 -45.22 2.26
CA VAL A 675 -2.33 -45.50 1.88
C VAL A 675 -2.37 -45.90 0.41
N GLN A 676 -2.83 -47.11 0.11
CA GLN A 676 -3.14 -47.52 -1.27
C GLN A 676 -4.59 -47.22 -1.61
N HIS A 677 -4.79 -46.58 -2.77
CA HIS A 677 -6.11 -46.27 -3.32
C HIS A 677 -6.38 -47.15 -4.54
N PRO A 678 -7.45 -47.97 -4.52
CA PRO A 678 -7.84 -48.75 -5.68
C PRO A 678 -8.28 -47.81 -6.83
N PRO A 679 -8.23 -48.28 -8.10
CA PRO A 679 -8.66 -47.46 -9.23
C PRO A 679 -10.14 -47.09 -9.11
N TYR A 680 -10.44 -45.79 -9.15
CA TYR A 680 -11.80 -45.27 -9.15
C TYR A 680 -11.91 -44.19 -10.23
N PRO A 681 -12.65 -44.42 -11.34
CA PRO A 681 -12.70 -43.49 -12.47
C PRO A 681 -13.06 -42.07 -12.03
N PRO A 682 -12.22 -41.05 -12.32
CA PRO A 682 -11.18 -41.02 -13.36
C PRO A 682 -9.75 -41.34 -12.90
N TRP A 683 -9.54 -41.65 -11.62
CA TRP A 683 -8.22 -41.81 -11.02
C TRP A 683 -7.69 -43.23 -11.25
N PRO A 684 -6.40 -43.40 -11.60
CA PRO A 684 -5.77 -44.71 -11.70
C PRO A 684 -5.66 -45.35 -10.30
N SER A 685 -5.17 -46.59 -10.23
CA SER A 685 -4.63 -47.10 -8.96
C SER A 685 -3.43 -46.23 -8.57
N HIS A 686 -3.36 -45.80 -7.31
CA HIS A 686 -2.30 -44.90 -6.85
C HIS A 686 -2.05 -45.05 -5.35
N GLN A 687 -0.95 -44.49 -4.88
CA GLN A 687 -0.53 -44.57 -3.48
C GLN A 687 -0.25 -43.17 -2.92
N GLU A 688 -0.62 -42.95 -1.67
CA GLU A 688 -0.05 -41.89 -0.84
C GLU A 688 1.11 -42.50 -0.02
N ARG A 689 2.32 -41.92 -0.10
CA ARG A 689 3.48 -42.31 0.70
C ARG A 689 3.89 -41.14 1.59
N CYS A 690 4.00 -41.39 2.89
CA CYS A 690 4.60 -40.47 3.84
C CYS A 690 6.13 -40.69 3.87
N ILE A 691 6.88 -39.60 3.84
CA ILE A 691 8.34 -39.55 3.93
C ILE A 691 8.70 -38.58 5.06
N PRO A 692 9.14 -39.07 6.21
CA PRO A 692 9.67 -38.26 7.30
C PRO A 692 10.83 -37.34 6.89
N PHE A 693 11.01 -36.22 7.60
CA PHE A 693 12.11 -35.27 7.35
C PHE A 693 13.49 -35.92 7.52
N ASP A 694 13.69 -36.81 8.50
CA ASP A 694 14.96 -37.51 8.73
C ASP A 694 15.33 -38.47 7.59
N GLU A 695 14.34 -39.09 6.94
CA GLU A 695 14.51 -39.94 5.75
C GLU A 695 14.84 -39.13 4.48
N VAL A 696 14.59 -37.81 4.48
CA VAL A 696 15.08 -36.88 3.43
C VAL A 696 16.48 -36.37 3.77
N SER A 697 16.67 -35.87 5.00
CA SER A 697 17.95 -35.39 5.52
C SER A 697 17.91 -35.29 7.04
N THR A 698 18.82 -36.01 7.70
CA THR A 698 19.06 -35.92 9.15
C THR A 698 19.36 -34.50 9.61
N ASP A 699 20.09 -33.73 8.79
CA ASP A 699 20.55 -32.38 9.14
C ASP A 699 19.37 -31.40 9.11
N ILE A 700 18.50 -31.52 8.11
CA ILE A 700 17.25 -30.75 8.02
C ILE A 700 16.35 -31.04 9.23
N TYR A 701 16.19 -32.32 9.57
CA TYR A 701 15.37 -32.71 10.72
C TYR A 701 15.96 -32.21 12.05
N THR A 702 17.28 -32.26 12.22
CA THR A 702 17.96 -31.76 13.43
C THR A 702 17.73 -30.26 13.60
N ASN A 703 17.98 -29.46 12.56
CA ASN A 703 17.72 -28.01 12.60
C ASN A 703 16.25 -27.69 12.91
N TYR A 704 15.31 -28.47 12.36
CA TYR A 704 13.89 -28.33 12.68
C TYR A 704 13.58 -28.66 14.15
N GLN A 705 14.11 -29.75 14.70
CA GLN A 705 13.91 -30.13 16.09
C GLN A 705 14.53 -29.11 17.07
N ASP A 706 15.71 -28.59 16.77
CA ASP A 706 16.38 -27.57 17.59
C ASP A 706 15.60 -26.26 17.60
N ALA A 707 15.07 -25.82 16.45
CA ALA A 707 14.18 -24.66 16.37
C ALA A 707 12.87 -24.87 17.15
N GLU A 708 12.22 -26.03 17.00
CA GLU A 708 11.02 -26.42 17.75
C GLU A 708 11.24 -26.43 19.28
N LYS A 709 12.44 -26.83 19.72
CA LYS A 709 12.82 -26.84 21.14
C LYS A 709 13.06 -25.42 21.65
N ALA A 710 13.82 -24.61 20.91
CA ALA A 710 14.09 -23.22 21.26
C ALA A 710 12.79 -22.38 21.36
N GLY A 711 11.82 -22.62 20.47
CA GLY A 711 10.50 -21.99 20.54
C GLY A 711 9.75 -22.28 21.83
N LYS A 712 9.69 -23.55 22.26
CA LYS A 712 9.03 -23.97 23.51
C LYS A 712 9.71 -23.38 24.75
N GLU A 713 11.04 -23.31 24.75
CA GLU A 713 11.79 -22.67 25.83
C GLU A 713 11.56 -21.15 25.90
N ASN A 714 11.33 -20.48 24.76
CA ASN A 714 11.01 -19.06 24.71
C ASN A 714 9.55 -18.78 25.11
N GLU A 715 8.59 -19.59 24.65
CA GLU A 715 7.18 -19.49 25.09
C GLU A 715 7.07 -19.63 26.61
N GLN A 716 7.73 -20.63 27.21
CA GLN A 716 7.76 -20.78 28.67
C GLN A 716 8.42 -19.61 29.41
N LYS A 717 9.37 -18.91 28.78
CA LYS A 717 9.98 -17.69 29.35
C LYS A 717 9.03 -16.50 29.22
N GLU A 718 8.36 -16.32 28.09
CA GLU A 718 7.38 -15.24 27.90
C GLU A 718 6.18 -15.41 28.84
N THR A 719 5.62 -16.62 28.97
CA THR A 719 4.50 -16.89 29.88
C THR A 719 4.85 -16.51 31.33
N LYS A 720 6.00 -16.98 31.84
CA LYS A 720 6.49 -16.62 33.18
C LYS A 720 6.79 -15.13 33.37
N LYS A 721 7.06 -14.40 32.27
CA LYS A 721 7.32 -12.96 32.30
C LYS A 721 6.04 -12.13 32.30
N VAL A 722 4.96 -12.67 31.73
CA VAL A 722 3.60 -12.11 31.84
C VAL A 722 3.03 -12.41 33.21
N GLU A 723 3.08 -13.66 33.67
CA GLU A 723 2.63 -14.07 35.01
C GLU A 723 3.29 -13.20 36.11
N LYS A 724 4.61 -12.98 36.03
CA LYS A 724 5.33 -12.12 36.98
C LYS A 724 5.01 -10.62 36.85
N ALA A 725 4.62 -10.15 35.67
CA ALA A 725 4.19 -8.75 35.49
C ALA A 725 2.76 -8.53 36.02
N ASP A 726 1.88 -9.52 35.87
CA ASP A 726 0.54 -9.53 36.44
C ASP A 726 0.63 -9.61 37.99
N GLU A 727 1.53 -10.43 38.56
CA GLU A 727 1.82 -10.48 40.01
C GLU A 727 2.38 -9.13 40.53
N GLU A 728 3.31 -8.49 39.81
CA GLU A 728 3.84 -7.16 40.17
C GLU A 728 2.77 -6.04 40.05
N GLU A 729 1.79 -6.16 39.13
CA GLU A 729 0.64 -5.24 39.06
C GLU A 729 -0.40 -5.48 40.17
N GLU A 730 -0.54 -6.70 40.69
CA GLU A 730 -1.38 -7.00 41.87
C GLU A 730 -0.72 -6.49 43.18
N GLU A 731 0.58 -6.71 43.41
CA GLU A 731 1.30 -6.16 44.58
C GLU A 731 1.20 -4.61 44.61
N VAL A 732 1.39 -3.95 43.46
CA VAL A 732 1.27 -2.47 43.35
C VAL A 732 -0.17 -1.97 43.54
N GLN A 733 -1.19 -2.83 43.37
CA GLN A 733 -2.58 -2.50 43.69
C GLN A 733 -2.89 -2.71 45.18
N GLU A 734 -2.32 -3.73 45.84
CA GLU A 734 -2.44 -3.91 47.28
C GLU A 734 -1.72 -2.80 48.06
N GLU A 735 -0.48 -2.42 47.70
CA GLU A 735 0.23 -1.29 48.33
C GLU A 735 -0.56 0.03 48.22
N LYS A 736 -1.24 0.27 47.09
CA LYS A 736 -2.09 1.45 46.88
C LYS A 736 -3.42 1.38 47.63
N ALA A 737 -3.89 0.20 47.99
CA ALA A 737 -5.04 0.03 48.87
C ALA A 737 -4.64 0.34 50.32
N ASP A 738 -3.50 -0.18 50.77
CA ASP A 738 -2.99 0.01 52.14
C ASP A 738 -2.58 1.46 52.43
N GLU A 739 -1.91 2.15 51.50
CA GLU A 739 -1.64 3.59 51.60
C GLU A 739 -2.93 4.42 51.79
N LYS A 740 -4.04 3.96 51.21
CA LYS A 740 -5.34 4.62 51.29
C LYS A 740 -5.96 4.43 52.67
N THR A 741 -5.85 3.24 53.24
CA THR A 741 -6.30 2.94 54.60
C THR A 741 -5.47 3.66 55.67
N GLU A 742 -4.16 3.83 55.50
CA GLU A 742 -3.33 4.65 56.40
C GLU A 742 -3.70 6.14 56.33
N LYS A 743 -3.96 6.69 55.13
CA LYS A 743 -4.36 8.09 54.94
C LYS A 743 -5.72 8.37 55.59
N ASP A 744 -6.69 7.46 55.48
CA ASP A 744 -7.98 7.58 56.15
C ASP A 744 -7.85 7.52 57.68
N GLN A 745 -6.99 6.65 58.23
CA GLN A 745 -6.73 6.60 59.69
C GLN A 745 -5.98 7.82 60.24
N ARG A 746 -5.11 8.46 59.44
CA ARG A 746 -4.48 9.75 59.82
C ARG A 746 -5.43 10.95 59.72
N SER A 747 -6.49 10.87 58.93
CA SER A 747 -7.50 11.94 58.78
C SER A 747 -8.52 11.94 59.93
N GLY A 748 -8.06 12.20 61.16
CA GLY A 748 -8.88 12.21 62.36
C GLY A 748 -10.01 13.26 62.32
N ARG A 749 -11.19 12.90 61.79
CA ARG A 749 -12.40 13.72 61.84
C ARG A 749 -13.56 12.97 62.50
N VAL A 750 -13.57 13.01 63.82
CA VAL A 750 -14.70 12.58 64.66
C VAL A 750 -15.94 13.41 64.31
N THR A 751 -17.00 12.76 63.84
CA THR A 751 -18.38 13.27 63.93
C THR A 751 -19.28 12.23 64.58
N ARG A 752 -19.85 12.61 65.74
CA ARG A 752 -20.90 11.86 66.44
C ARG A 752 -22.27 12.11 65.80
N SER A 753 -23.24 11.27 66.18
CA SER A 753 -24.66 11.28 65.80
C SER A 753 -24.96 10.52 64.48
N THR A 754 -26.00 9.69 64.34
CA THR A 754 -27.12 9.37 65.25
C THR A 754 -27.49 7.88 65.21
N ILE A 755 -28.02 7.36 66.33
CA ILE A 755 -28.49 5.98 66.50
C ILE A 755 -29.88 5.77 65.88
N ARG A 756 -30.02 4.76 65.01
CA ARG A 756 -31.19 3.87 64.75
C ARG A 756 -30.88 3.07 63.46
N GLY A 757 -30.92 1.75 63.37
CA GLY A 757 -31.42 0.73 64.31
C GLY A 757 -32.36 -0.23 63.57
N SER A 758 -31.81 -1.28 62.94
CA SER A 758 -32.57 -2.41 62.37
C SER A 758 -31.73 -3.68 62.39
N ARG A 759 -32.30 -4.78 62.89
CA ARG A 759 -31.62 -6.04 63.22
C ARG A 759 -32.29 -7.19 62.46
N ALA A 760 -31.65 -7.72 61.42
CA ALA A 760 -31.91 -9.03 60.79
C ALA A 760 -30.95 -9.19 59.58
N GLY A 761 -30.40 -10.35 59.23
CA GLY A 761 -30.43 -11.66 59.88
C GLY A 761 -29.43 -12.59 59.17
N ARG A 762 -28.88 -13.60 59.86
CA ARG A 762 -27.95 -14.57 59.26
C ARG A 762 -28.67 -15.49 58.27
N SER A 763 -28.02 -15.80 57.14
CA SER A 763 -28.00 -17.17 56.61
C SER A 763 -26.75 -17.45 55.77
N ARG A 764 -25.95 -18.43 56.20
CA ARG A 764 -25.09 -19.22 55.30
C ARG A 764 -25.99 -20.06 54.39
N ALA A 765 -25.58 -20.33 53.16
CA ALA A 765 -25.42 -21.70 52.65
C ALA A 765 -24.93 -21.75 51.19
N ARG A 766 -23.87 -22.55 50.97
CA ARG A 766 -23.37 -23.13 49.71
C ARG A 766 -22.85 -22.15 48.66
#